data_AF-A0A2K2U8P6-F1
#
_entry.id   AF-A0A2K2U8P6-F1
#
_cell.length_a   1.000
_cell.length_b   1.000
_cell.length_c   1.000
_cell.angle_alpha   90.00
_cell.angle_beta   90.00
_cell.angle_gamma   90.00
#
_symmetry.space_group_name_H-M   'P 1'
#
loop_
_entity.id
_entity.type
_entity.pdbx_description
1 polymer ?
#
loop_
_entity_poly.entity_id
_entity_poly.type
_entity_poly.pdbx_seq_one_letter_code
_entity_poly.pdbx_strand_id
1 'polypeptide(L)'
;MIIVYEDEALGLDESLNSSARSAETTLQDIGVVDQEEVAPTTEGHGSVALAQLSDDVSMDEAIQQVEAAPGIAYAQPNYAYSLLATTSDPYCVSDAAGTTTDDQQYLFDSKIVDAWDYAKAEGSVTVAVVDTGCNLAHVDLQGTVDAEHAYDAASGMPLSQSGVANNGDAIGHGTLVSGVIAAQADNGQGIAGASYNANVLPIKVFDDQNVCTSADIIAAYAYLDELVKTGAVSNLRVINMSLGYYSDGGDQADQALRDSIANMLSEHDVLTICAGGNGDASGSASTAACYPSDFDECLSVTALDEAGANAAFSDYNAAKDISAPGVNILSTGVDGGYASATGSSMSAPLVSGAAALLWTADPGLAASEVVDVLQRTAADVTGNAHSGSGSAGALDACAAVAEVLGAAVEGDGALDEDDPELADDANENAVIGSGGDPADAPEAGASGGANEEDSASGTMEEKENSWRYKDGELQTGVVGSGSSSSNILPYGADSTWTKSGSTWSTMHGGSRMTVTDAKAFGIDVSEHNSNINWTRAKAAGVEFAIIRCGYGMNQSNQDDDWFFQNVRGCLDNGIPFGIYLYSYADGTSRASSEADHVLRLLREAGLNPSSLAYPVYYDLEEKSLENTANRGLLANIAKTFCNKISNAGYTPGVYANANWFTNYLTDPCFNNWSKWVASYPYRGSENAKTTYNGTYDMWQCMSTGRVDGINTAVDINFDYVAFMLGGAYMEEDYSTPSTPYSRTVADGEYVINSSLSANMVCDIASASSSPGANLQLYTSNMTTAQRFIFSYDAATGFYTIKNTRSGLVLGLRQVGSSGYSTNVAQYVVDSGDHSQRWIIQANGNAYTLASAANPAYVLDVAAANASNGANVQLYRANGSTAQSFALIATNPAVTGSKT
;
A
#
# COMPACT_ATOMS: atom_id res chain seq x y z
N MET A 1 -42.17 -18.35 -9.03
CA MET A 1 -42.56 -16.94 -8.77
C MET A 1 -42.34 -16.71 -7.29
N ILE A 2 -41.84 -15.54 -6.89
CA ILE A 2 -41.76 -15.18 -5.47
C ILE A 2 -43.06 -14.47 -5.08
N ILE A 3 -43.61 -14.82 -3.93
CA ILE A 3 -44.77 -14.19 -3.31
C ILE A 3 -44.33 -13.64 -1.96
N VAL A 4 -44.58 -12.35 -1.72
CA VAL A 4 -44.30 -11.69 -0.43
C VAL A 4 -45.63 -11.37 0.25
N TYR A 5 -45.80 -11.81 1.50
CA TYR A 5 -47.04 -11.64 2.26
C TYR A 5 -47.05 -10.29 3.02
N GLU A 6 -48.23 -9.85 3.48
CA GLU A 6 -48.36 -8.71 4.39
C GLU A 6 -47.91 -9.08 5.82
N ASP A 7 -47.31 -8.16 6.57
CA ASP A 7 -46.79 -8.34 7.94
C ASP A 7 -47.84 -8.89 8.94
N GLU A 8 -49.12 -8.50 8.80
CA GLU A 8 -50.21 -9.04 9.63
C GLU A 8 -50.68 -10.46 9.23
N ALA A 9 -50.18 -11.01 8.12
CA ALA A 9 -50.49 -12.36 7.64
C ALA A 9 -49.49 -13.38 8.22
N LEU A 10 -49.87 -13.99 9.36
CA LEU A 10 -49.19 -15.19 9.88
C LEU A 10 -48.97 -16.22 8.75
N GLY A 11 -47.72 -16.68 8.60
CA GLY A 11 -47.25 -17.57 7.54
C GLY A 11 -47.92 -18.97 7.51
N LEU A 12 -47.31 -19.93 6.82
CA LEU A 12 -47.96 -21.18 6.37
C LEU A 12 -48.37 -22.19 7.50
N ASP A 13 -48.35 -21.81 8.78
CA ASP A 13 -48.91 -22.61 9.88
C ASP A 13 -50.45 -22.67 9.80
N GLU A 14 -50.95 -23.76 9.23
CA GLU A 14 -52.38 -24.08 9.03
C GLU A 14 -53.28 -23.97 10.28
N SER A 15 -52.72 -23.89 11.50
CA SER A 15 -53.43 -24.23 12.73
C SER A 15 -54.39 -23.17 13.27
N LEU A 16 -54.29 -21.88 12.87
CA LEU A 16 -54.98 -20.79 13.58
C LEU A 16 -55.75 -19.72 12.79
N ASN A 17 -55.68 -19.62 11.45
CA ASN A 17 -56.33 -18.50 10.73
C ASN A 17 -57.29 -18.93 9.60
N SER A 18 -58.52 -18.39 9.60
CA SER A 18 -59.50 -18.61 8.53
C SER A 18 -59.17 -17.86 7.24
N SER A 19 -58.35 -16.81 7.32
CA SER A 19 -57.95 -15.99 6.17
C SER A 19 -56.90 -16.70 5.30
N ALA A 20 -55.98 -17.46 5.90
CA ALA A 20 -54.97 -18.25 5.18
C ALA A 20 -55.62 -19.27 4.24
N ARG A 21 -56.63 -20.02 4.70
CA ARG A 21 -57.39 -20.96 3.84
C ARG A 21 -58.12 -20.28 2.68
N SER A 22 -58.55 -19.03 2.83
CA SER A 22 -59.11 -18.29 1.68
C SER A 22 -58.05 -17.87 0.67
N ALA A 23 -56.86 -17.44 1.14
CA ALA A 23 -55.75 -17.12 0.25
C ALA A 23 -55.27 -18.38 -0.51
N GLU A 24 -55.04 -19.49 0.19
CA GLU A 24 -54.61 -20.77 -0.40
C GLU A 24 -55.57 -21.27 -1.49
N THR A 25 -56.89 -21.22 -1.23
CA THR A 25 -57.91 -21.58 -2.23
C THR A 25 -57.87 -20.62 -3.44
N THR A 26 -57.68 -19.32 -3.20
CA THR A 26 -57.56 -18.31 -4.27
C THR A 26 -56.29 -18.49 -5.09
N LEU A 27 -55.15 -18.82 -4.49
CA LEU A 27 -53.89 -19.07 -5.19
C LEU A 27 -53.97 -20.33 -6.06
N GLN A 28 -54.63 -21.40 -5.58
CA GLN A 28 -54.94 -22.58 -6.39
C GLN A 28 -55.87 -22.27 -7.58
N ASP A 29 -56.90 -21.43 -7.38
CA ASP A 29 -57.80 -20.97 -8.45
C ASP A 29 -57.08 -20.08 -9.50
N ILE A 30 -55.95 -19.45 -9.13
CA ILE A 30 -55.09 -18.62 -10.00
C ILE A 30 -54.04 -19.46 -10.75
N GLY A 31 -53.88 -20.75 -10.42
CA GLY A 31 -52.94 -21.66 -11.07
C GLY A 31 -51.59 -21.82 -10.35
N VAL A 32 -51.49 -21.42 -9.09
CA VAL A 32 -50.37 -21.85 -8.22
C VAL A 32 -50.60 -23.31 -7.82
N VAL A 33 -49.68 -24.19 -8.22
CA VAL A 33 -49.79 -25.65 -8.04
C VAL A 33 -49.01 -26.19 -6.84
N ASP A 34 -48.00 -25.45 -6.38
CA ASP A 34 -47.20 -25.77 -5.19
C ASP A 34 -46.60 -24.49 -4.58
N GLN A 35 -46.30 -24.52 -3.27
CA GLN A 35 -45.71 -23.40 -2.52
C GLN A 35 -44.75 -23.89 -1.44
N GLU A 36 -43.59 -23.24 -1.34
CA GLU A 36 -42.56 -23.49 -0.33
C GLU A 36 -42.17 -22.17 0.34
N GLU A 37 -42.10 -22.13 1.67
CA GLU A 37 -41.62 -20.96 2.42
C GLU A 37 -40.10 -20.87 2.30
N VAL A 38 -39.58 -19.75 1.80
CA VAL A 38 -38.13 -19.51 1.61
C VAL A 38 -37.56 -18.54 2.64
N ALA A 39 -38.39 -17.68 3.22
CA ALA A 39 -38.06 -16.88 4.40
C ALA A 39 -39.29 -16.72 5.32
N PRO A 40 -39.14 -16.83 6.65
CA PRO A 40 -40.23 -16.63 7.59
C PRO A 40 -40.59 -15.13 7.73
N THR A 41 -41.72 -14.83 8.36
CA THR A 41 -42.11 -13.46 8.75
C THR A 41 -41.08 -12.84 9.71
N THR A 42 -40.65 -11.60 9.45
CA THR A 42 -39.79 -10.79 10.34
C THR A 42 -40.52 -9.51 10.79
N GLU A 43 -39.91 -8.71 11.68
CA GLU A 43 -40.57 -7.50 12.21
C GLU A 43 -40.68 -6.42 11.12
N GLY A 44 -41.86 -6.24 10.53
CA GLY A 44 -42.13 -5.28 9.46
C GLY A 44 -42.19 -5.86 8.04
N HIS A 45 -41.88 -7.15 7.86
CA HIS A 45 -41.93 -7.84 6.57
C HIS A 45 -42.63 -9.21 6.70
N GLY A 46 -43.65 -9.44 5.87
CA GLY A 46 -44.31 -10.76 5.80
C GLY A 46 -43.39 -11.84 5.25
N SER A 47 -43.80 -13.11 5.40
CA SER A 47 -43.03 -14.24 4.89
C SER A 47 -42.85 -14.17 3.37
N VAL A 48 -41.85 -14.89 2.87
CA VAL A 48 -41.54 -15.01 1.44
C VAL A 48 -41.69 -16.47 1.02
N ALA A 49 -42.42 -16.72 -0.05
CA ALA A 49 -42.64 -18.07 -0.59
C ALA A 49 -42.27 -18.20 -2.07
N LEU A 50 -41.68 -19.33 -2.44
CA LEU A 50 -41.51 -19.78 -3.81
C LEU A 50 -42.78 -20.52 -4.26
N ALA A 51 -43.48 -19.96 -5.24
CA ALA A 51 -44.67 -20.54 -5.84
C ALA A 51 -44.39 -21.13 -7.23
N GLN A 52 -44.84 -22.36 -7.46
CA GLN A 52 -44.85 -23.01 -8.77
C GLN A 52 -46.18 -22.70 -9.49
N LEU A 53 -46.11 -22.27 -10.75
CA LEU A 53 -47.27 -22.02 -11.61
C LEU A 53 -47.54 -23.22 -12.53
N SER A 54 -48.78 -23.40 -12.97
CA SER A 54 -49.13 -24.36 -14.03
C SER A 54 -48.65 -23.88 -15.41
N ASP A 55 -48.29 -24.83 -16.28
CA ASP A 55 -47.73 -24.59 -17.63
C ASP A 55 -48.60 -23.71 -18.57
N ASP A 56 -49.87 -23.49 -18.22
CA ASP A 56 -50.86 -22.76 -19.01
C ASP A 56 -51.13 -21.31 -18.55
N VAL A 57 -50.49 -20.84 -17.48
CA VAL A 57 -50.61 -19.46 -16.96
C VAL A 57 -49.35 -18.65 -17.29
N SER A 58 -49.50 -17.42 -17.79
CA SER A 58 -48.35 -16.54 -18.04
C SER A 58 -47.91 -15.81 -16.76
N MET A 59 -46.61 -15.51 -16.64
CA MET A 59 -46.05 -14.86 -15.43
C MET A 59 -46.72 -13.51 -15.15
N ASP A 60 -46.91 -12.67 -16.17
CA ASP A 60 -47.55 -11.35 -16.04
C ASP A 60 -49.01 -11.46 -15.57
N GLU A 61 -49.76 -12.45 -16.08
CA GLU A 61 -51.13 -12.71 -15.65
C GLU A 61 -51.18 -13.33 -14.24
N ALA A 62 -50.20 -14.13 -13.85
CA ALA A 62 -50.09 -14.71 -12.51
C ALA A 62 -49.80 -13.63 -11.46
N ILE A 63 -48.79 -12.78 -11.69
CA ILE A 63 -48.44 -11.66 -10.78
C ILE A 63 -49.66 -10.77 -10.55
N GLN A 64 -50.30 -10.27 -11.63
CA GLN A 64 -51.47 -9.40 -11.52
C GLN A 64 -52.66 -10.04 -10.77
N GLN A 65 -52.81 -11.37 -10.83
CA GLN A 65 -53.87 -12.07 -10.11
C GLN A 65 -53.52 -12.36 -8.65
N VAL A 66 -52.25 -12.71 -8.37
CA VAL A 66 -51.76 -12.98 -7.02
C VAL A 66 -51.69 -11.70 -6.18
N GLU A 67 -51.27 -10.57 -6.74
CA GLU A 67 -51.31 -9.26 -6.06
C GLU A 67 -52.72 -8.76 -5.75
N ALA A 68 -53.75 -9.34 -6.39
CA ALA A 68 -55.15 -9.06 -6.08
C ALA A 68 -55.70 -9.95 -4.94
N ALA A 69 -54.92 -10.91 -4.44
CA ALA A 69 -55.33 -11.80 -3.34
C ALA A 69 -55.11 -11.12 -1.97
N PRO A 70 -56.04 -11.25 -1.00
CA PRO A 70 -55.87 -10.66 0.33
C PRO A 70 -54.68 -11.27 1.09
N GLY A 71 -53.85 -10.43 1.72
CA GLY A 71 -52.68 -10.86 2.49
C GLY A 71 -51.38 -10.96 1.69
N ILE A 72 -51.38 -10.57 0.40
CA ILE A 72 -50.19 -10.48 -0.45
C ILE A 72 -49.74 -9.01 -0.53
N ALA A 73 -48.47 -8.74 -0.26
CA ALA A 73 -47.87 -7.42 -0.40
C ALA A 73 -47.49 -7.12 -1.85
N TYR A 74 -46.76 -8.05 -2.49
CA TYR A 74 -46.43 -8.02 -3.92
C TYR A 74 -46.01 -9.42 -4.42
N ALA A 75 -45.87 -9.58 -5.74
CA ALA A 75 -45.31 -10.80 -6.35
C ALA A 75 -44.35 -10.46 -7.48
N GLN A 76 -43.30 -11.27 -7.67
CA GLN A 76 -42.27 -11.04 -8.68
C GLN A 76 -41.78 -12.35 -9.32
N PRO A 77 -41.12 -12.31 -10.49
CA PRO A 77 -40.40 -13.46 -11.02
C PRO A 77 -39.35 -14.00 -10.03
N ASN A 78 -39.01 -15.29 -10.16
CA ASN A 78 -37.81 -15.84 -9.55
C ASN A 78 -36.69 -15.71 -10.60
N TYR A 79 -35.74 -14.81 -10.39
CA TYR A 79 -34.68 -14.50 -11.34
C TYR A 79 -33.57 -15.55 -11.28
N ALA A 80 -32.74 -15.64 -12.32
CA ALA A 80 -31.65 -16.60 -12.41
C ALA A 80 -30.31 -15.87 -12.44
N TYR A 81 -29.42 -16.24 -11.52
CA TYR A 81 -28.09 -15.67 -11.34
C TYR A 81 -27.03 -16.54 -12.00
N SER A 82 -25.93 -15.92 -12.42
CA SER A 82 -24.78 -16.59 -13.02
C SER A 82 -23.49 -16.22 -12.30
N LEU A 83 -22.52 -17.13 -12.32
CA LEU A 83 -21.16 -16.85 -11.83
C LEU A 83 -20.50 -15.79 -12.71
N LEU A 84 -19.91 -14.77 -12.09
CA LEU A 84 -19.21 -13.69 -12.80
C LEU A 84 -17.72 -14.05 -13.01
N ALA A 85 -17.45 -15.18 -13.63
CA ALA A 85 -16.10 -15.65 -13.99
C ALA A 85 -16.05 -16.22 -15.42
N THR A 86 -14.89 -16.13 -16.06
CA THR A 86 -14.61 -16.90 -17.30
C THR A 86 -13.64 -18.03 -16.99
N THR A 87 -14.07 -19.28 -17.16
CA THR A 87 -13.20 -20.46 -16.98
C THR A 87 -12.65 -20.93 -18.31
N SER A 88 -11.33 -21.10 -18.41
CA SER A 88 -10.66 -21.63 -19.60
C SER A 88 -9.59 -22.67 -19.26
N ASP A 89 -10.04 -23.78 -18.68
CA ASP A 89 -9.13 -24.81 -18.18
C ASP A 89 -9.38 -26.18 -18.81
N PRO A 90 -8.35 -26.74 -19.46
CA PRO A 90 -8.13 -28.18 -19.39
C PRO A 90 -6.64 -28.48 -19.13
N TYR A 91 -6.36 -28.84 -17.87
CA TYR A 91 -5.09 -29.35 -17.33
C TYR A 91 -4.03 -28.29 -16.97
N CYS A 92 -4.14 -27.81 -15.73
CA CYS A 92 -3.04 -27.68 -14.77
C CYS A 92 -1.77 -28.43 -15.22
N VAL A 93 -0.76 -27.66 -15.66
CA VAL A 93 0.59 -28.13 -15.91
C VAL A 93 1.52 -27.55 -14.86
N SER A 94 1.91 -28.39 -13.90
CA SER A 94 3.20 -28.22 -13.26
C SER A 94 4.30 -28.65 -14.22
N ASP A 95 5.15 -27.71 -14.64
CA ASP A 95 6.58 -27.98 -14.72
C ASP A 95 7.27 -27.11 -13.65
N ALA A 96 8.14 -27.61 -12.78
CA ALA A 96 9.40 -28.29 -13.04
C ALA A 96 10.46 -27.44 -13.78
N ALA A 97 10.15 -26.19 -14.19
CA ALA A 97 11.11 -25.30 -14.84
C ALA A 97 11.74 -24.19 -13.96
N GLY A 98 11.11 -23.81 -12.84
CA GLY A 98 11.76 -23.00 -11.79
C GLY A 98 12.11 -21.56 -12.17
N THR A 99 11.09 -20.73 -12.41
CA THR A 99 11.20 -19.26 -12.44
C THR A 99 10.05 -18.64 -11.67
N THR A 100 10.26 -18.34 -10.39
CA THR A 100 9.31 -17.60 -9.55
C THR A 100 9.46 -16.09 -9.81
N THR A 101 8.54 -15.54 -10.61
CA THR A 101 7.94 -14.24 -10.30
C THR A 101 7.00 -14.39 -9.11
N ASP A 102 6.51 -13.30 -8.54
CA ASP A 102 5.52 -13.38 -7.46
C ASP A 102 4.13 -13.63 -8.05
N ASP A 103 3.62 -14.85 -7.89
CA ASP A 103 2.33 -15.27 -8.47
C ASP A 103 1.12 -14.75 -7.65
N GLN A 104 1.36 -13.97 -6.58
CA GLN A 104 0.34 -13.22 -5.82
C GLN A 104 0.57 -11.70 -5.82
N GLN A 105 1.24 -11.16 -6.85
CA GLN A 105 1.55 -9.74 -7.01
C GLN A 105 0.35 -8.80 -6.73
N TYR A 106 -0.88 -9.22 -7.06
CA TYR A 106 -2.11 -8.47 -6.79
C TYR A 106 -2.35 -8.12 -5.31
N LEU A 107 -1.81 -8.89 -4.34
CA LEU A 107 -1.87 -8.55 -2.91
C LEU A 107 -0.93 -7.38 -2.54
N PHE A 108 0.16 -7.20 -3.28
CA PHE A 108 1.09 -6.08 -3.12
C PHE A 108 0.62 -4.86 -3.91
N ASP A 109 -0.05 -5.06 -5.04
CA ASP A 109 -0.61 -3.97 -5.83
C ASP A 109 -1.74 -3.27 -5.07
N SER A 110 -2.60 -4.06 -4.42
CA SER A 110 -3.70 -3.59 -3.54
C SER A 110 -3.28 -3.21 -2.11
N LYS A 111 -1.97 -3.23 -1.80
CA LYS A 111 -1.37 -2.93 -0.48
C LYS A 111 -1.90 -3.77 0.69
N ILE A 112 -2.48 -4.93 0.40
CA ILE A 112 -3.01 -5.84 1.40
C ILE A 112 -1.92 -6.38 2.32
N VAL A 113 -0.76 -6.74 1.77
CA VAL A 113 0.36 -7.27 2.57
C VAL A 113 0.88 -6.23 3.57
N ASP A 114 0.94 -4.96 3.16
CA ASP A 114 1.33 -3.84 4.02
C ASP A 114 0.25 -3.57 5.09
N ALA A 115 -1.04 -3.67 4.74
CA ALA A 115 -2.16 -3.50 5.66
C ALA A 115 -2.14 -4.50 6.85
N TRP A 116 -1.65 -5.73 6.62
CA TRP A 116 -1.56 -6.74 7.68
C TRP A 116 -0.60 -6.34 8.81
N ASP A 117 0.43 -5.52 8.57
CA ASP A 117 1.34 -5.08 9.64
C ASP A 117 0.66 -4.12 10.63
N TYR A 118 -0.50 -3.58 10.26
CA TYR A 118 -1.32 -2.69 11.08
C TYR A 118 -2.56 -3.40 11.68
N ALA A 119 -3.16 -4.36 10.97
CA ALA A 119 -4.42 -5.03 11.36
C ALA A 119 -4.26 -6.52 11.77
N LYS A 120 -3.14 -6.92 12.37
CA LYS A 120 -2.97 -8.25 13.04
C LYS A 120 -3.43 -8.23 14.51
N ALA A 121 -4.72 -8.04 14.75
CA ALA A 121 -5.32 -8.07 16.10
C ALA A 121 -5.81 -9.48 16.51
N GLU A 122 -6.18 -9.69 17.79
CA GLU A 122 -6.90 -10.90 18.22
C GLU A 122 -8.41 -10.74 18.00
N GLY A 123 -8.97 -11.64 17.19
CA GLY A 123 -10.38 -11.64 16.79
C GLY A 123 -10.48 -12.00 15.31
N SER A 124 -11.63 -12.55 14.91
CA SER A 124 -11.89 -12.90 13.51
C SER A 124 -13.16 -12.23 13.00
N VAL A 125 -13.12 -11.69 11.80
CA VAL A 125 -14.30 -11.20 11.09
C VAL A 125 -14.83 -12.34 10.23
N THR A 126 -16.11 -12.67 10.37
CA THR A 126 -16.74 -13.69 9.53
C THR A 126 -17.26 -13.05 8.25
N VAL A 127 -16.91 -13.65 7.11
CA VAL A 127 -17.32 -13.30 5.76
C VAL A 127 -18.14 -14.45 5.20
N ALA A 128 -19.45 -14.29 5.02
CA ALA A 128 -20.26 -15.29 4.35
C ALA A 128 -19.96 -15.27 2.85
N VAL A 129 -19.73 -16.44 2.26
CA VAL A 129 -19.45 -16.61 0.82
C VAL A 129 -20.65 -17.27 0.19
N VAL A 130 -21.51 -16.48 -0.44
CA VAL A 130 -22.75 -16.92 -1.09
C VAL A 130 -22.44 -17.26 -2.55
N ASP A 131 -22.16 -18.53 -2.82
CA ASP A 131 -21.54 -19.00 -4.09
C ASP A 131 -21.84 -20.50 -4.36
N THR A 132 -20.95 -21.24 -5.04
CA THR A 132 -21.11 -22.68 -5.37
C THR A 132 -20.86 -23.64 -4.20
N GLY A 133 -20.57 -23.12 -3.02
CA GLY A 133 -20.08 -23.86 -1.85
C GLY A 133 -18.59 -23.69 -1.63
N CYS A 134 -17.94 -24.63 -0.96
CA CYS A 134 -16.49 -24.61 -0.76
C CYS A 134 -15.96 -26.02 -0.49
N ASN A 135 -14.76 -26.36 -0.96
CA ASN A 135 -14.04 -27.56 -0.54
C ASN A 135 -13.60 -27.39 0.93
N LEU A 136 -14.47 -27.81 1.86
CA LEU A 136 -14.27 -27.67 3.32
C LEU A 136 -13.03 -28.41 3.86
N ALA A 137 -12.37 -29.22 3.04
CA ALA A 137 -11.14 -29.94 3.40
C ALA A 137 -9.86 -29.34 2.78
N HIS A 138 -9.97 -28.24 2.01
CA HIS A 138 -8.84 -27.60 1.35
C HIS A 138 -7.75 -27.21 2.36
N VAL A 139 -6.49 -27.58 2.09
CA VAL A 139 -5.42 -27.50 3.10
C VAL A 139 -5.14 -26.07 3.58
N ASP A 140 -5.22 -25.09 2.68
CA ASP A 140 -5.02 -23.66 2.98
C ASP A 140 -6.19 -22.97 3.69
N LEU A 141 -7.34 -23.63 3.81
CA LEU A 141 -8.53 -23.10 4.47
C LEU A 141 -8.76 -23.73 5.86
N GLN A 142 -7.84 -24.59 6.33
CA GLN A 142 -7.99 -25.40 7.55
C GLN A 142 -7.88 -24.56 8.83
N GLY A 143 -8.99 -23.96 9.25
CA GLY A 143 -9.09 -23.12 10.43
C GLY A 143 -9.48 -21.67 10.14
N THR A 144 -9.70 -21.32 8.87
CA THR A 144 -10.41 -20.09 8.46
C THR A 144 -11.81 -20.40 7.90
N VAL A 145 -12.11 -21.64 7.48
CA VAL A 145 -13.48 -22.05 7.13
C VAL A 145 -14.31 -22.42 8.37
N ASP A 146 -15.48 -21.80 8.53
CA ASP A 146 -16.55 -22.28 9.41
C ASP A 146 -17.32 -23.42 8.73
N ALA A 147 -16.82 -24.65 8.92
CA ALA A 147 -17.44 -25.87 8.42
C ALA A 147 -18.62 -26.38 9.27
N GLU A 148 -18.88 -25.77 10.44
CA GLU A 148 -19.99 -26.15 11.33
C GLU A 148 -21.30 -25.51 10.86
N HIS A 149 -21.24 -24.23 10.47
CA HIS A 149 -22.38 -23.47 9.96
C HIS A 149 -22.44 -23.39 8.43
N ALA A 150 -21.46 -23.95 7.69
CA ALA A 150 -21.52 -24.05 6.23
C ALA A 150 -22.83 -24.75 5.77
N TYR A 151 -23.52 -24.16 4.79
CA TYR A 151 -24.91 -24.51 4.45
C TYR A 151 -25.13 -24.66 2.94
N ASP A 152 -26.09 -25.50 2.55
CA ASP A 152 -26.53 -25.68 1.16
C ASP A 152 -28.02 -25.33 1.06
N ALA A 153 -28.29 -24.08 0.64
CA ALA A 153 -29.60 -23.47 0.63
C ALA A 153 -30.59 -24.22 -0.25
N ALA A 154 -30.13 -24.71 -1.41
CA ALA A 154 -30.92 -25.52 -2.34
C ALA A 154 -31.35 -26.89 -1.77
N SER A 155 -30.76 -27.33 -0.65
CA SER A 155 -31.06 -28.62 -0.01
C SER A 155 -31.64 -28.52 1.40
N GLY A 156 -31.62 -27.33 2.02
CA GLY A 156 -32.05 -27.10 3.40
C GLY A 156 -31.16 -27.77 4.46
N MET A 157 -29.89 -28.06 4.15
CA MET A 157 -29.00 -28.88 4.99
C MET A 157 -27.60 -28.26 5.20
N PRO A 158 -26.89 -28.62 6.30
CA PRO A 158 -25.47 -28.32 6.43
C PRO A 158 -24.68 -28.86 5.23
N LEU A 159 -23.76 -28.06 4.69
CA LEU A 159 -23.03 -28.35 3.46
C LEU A 159 -22.23 -29.66 3.56
N SER A 160 -21.67 -29.95 4.74
CA SER A 160 -20.97 -31.22 5.05
C SER A 160 -21.88 -32.47 5.02
N GLN A 161 -23.20 -32.30 4.98
CA GLN A 161 -24.22 -33.35 4.98
C GLN A 161 -25.07 -33.40 3.70
N SER A 162 -25.05 -32.34 2.88
CA SER A 162 -25.78 -32.23 1.60
C SER A 162 -25.41 -33.29 0.55
N GLY A 163 -24.20 -33.87 0.65
CA GLY A 163 -23.70 -34.89 -0.26
C GLY A 163 -23.01 -34.34 -1.52
N VAL A 164 -22.83 -33.02 -1.61
CA VAL A 164 -22.10 -32.33 -2.68
C VAL A 164 -20.66 -32.87 -2.81
N ALA A 165 -20.18 -32.94 -4.06
CA ALA A 165 -18.85 -33.45 -4.38
C ALA A 165 -17.70 -32.57 -3.82
N ASN A 166 -16.47 -33.09 -3.90
CA ASN A 166 -15.22 -32.42 -3.49
C ASN A 166 -15.28 -31.73 -2.11
N ASN A 167 -15.96 -32.37 -1.15
CA ASN A 167 -16.13 -31.91 0.24
C ASN A 167 -16.95 -30.60 0.39
N GLY A 168 -17.89 -30.33 -0.52
CA GLY A 168 -18.82 -29.20 -0.41
C GLY A 168 -18.84 -28.25 -1.61
N ASP A 169 -18.15 -28.55 -2.71
CA ASP A 169 -18.17 -27.74 -3.92
C ASP A 169 -18.02 -28.61 -5.18
N ALA A 170 -19.10 -28.76 -5.94
CA ALA A 170 -19.07 -29.53 -7.18
C ALA A 170 -18.50 -28.74 -8.37
N ILE A 171 -18.44 -27.41 -8.28
CA ILE A 171 -18.17 -26.50 -9.41
C ILE A 171 -16.79 -25.84 -9.26
N GLY A 172 -16.45 -25.40 -8.05
CA GLY A 172 -15.13 -24.91 -7.65
C GLY A 172 -14.98 -23.40 -7.52
N HIS A 173 -16.01 -22.62 -7.89
CA HIS A 173 -15.92 -21.16 -7.88
C HIS A 173 -15.91 -20.60 -6.45
N GLY A 174 -16.81 -21.07 -5.59
CA GLY A 174 -16.85 -20.66 -4.19
C GLY A 174 -15.60 -21.10 -3.39
N THR A 175 -14.94 -22.19 -3.80
CA THR A 175 -13.59 -22.54 -3.31
C THR A 175 -12.54 -21.49 -3.72
N LEU A 176 -12.52 -21.03 -4.97
CA LEU A 176 -11.61 -19.96 -5.41
C LEU A 176 -11.88 -18.66 -4.64
N VAL A 177 -13.14 -18.24 -4.52
CA VAL A 177 -13.56 -17.02 -3.80
C VAL A 177 -13.15 -17.09 -2.33
N SER A 178 -13.36 -18.23 -1.66
CA SER A 178 -12.95 -18.46 -0.27
C SER A 178 -11.43 -18.29 -0.05
N GLY A 179 -10.61 -18.80 -0.97
CA GLY A 179 -9.16 -18.65 -0.91
C GLY A 179 -8.68 -17.21 -1.07
N VAL A 180 -9.30 -16.44 -1.97
CA VAL A 180 -8.97 -15.01 -2.15
C VAL A 180 -9.30 -14.20 -0.90
N ILE A 181 -10.32 -14.57 -0.12
CA ILE A 181 -10.65 -13.87 1.15
C ILE A 181 -9.72 -14.30 2.29
N ALA A 182 -9.57 -15.62 2.51
CA ALA A 182 -9.09 -16.18 3.79
C ALA A 182 -8.23 -17.45 3.67
N ALA A 183 -7.49 -17.67 2.58
CA ALA A 183 -6.40 -18.63 2.61
C ALA A 183 -5.34 -18.21 3.65
N GLN A 184 -4.80 -19.18 4.39
CA GLN A 184 -4.01 -18.88 5.59
C GLN A 184 -2.62 -18.33 5.27
N ALA A 185 -2.44 -17.03 5.47
CA ALA A 185 -1.13 -16.40 5.50
C ALA A 185 -0.17 -17.06 6.52
N ASP A 186 1.13 -17.03 6.23
CA ASP A 186 2.23 -17.53 7.07
C ASP A 186 2.17 -19.01 7.51
N ASN A 187 1.27 -19.83 6.94
CA ASN A 187 1.16 -21.27 7.23
C ASN A 187 2.26 -22.13 6.54
N GLY A 188 3.00 -21.55 5.57
CA GLY A 188 4.05 -22.20 4.80
C GLY A 188 3.56 -23.11 3.65
N GLN A 189 2.33 -22.91 3.18
CA GLN A 189 1.67 -23.65 2.10
C GLN A 189 1.03 -22.65 1.11
N GLY A 190 0.79 -23.13 -0.11
CA GLY A 190 -0.08 -22.49 -1.10
C GLY A 190 0.00 -20.97 -1.24
N ILE A 191 -1.11 -20.32 -0.88
CA ILE A 191 -1.38 -18.89 -1.05
C ILE A 191 -1.88 -18.22 0.23
N ALA A 192 -1.71 -16.90 0.32
CA ALA A 192 -2.40 -16.08 1.30
C ALA A 192 -3.70 -15.47 0.75
N GLY A 193 -4.73 -15.40 1.58
CA GLY A 193 -5.96 -14.64 1.32
C GLY A 193 -5.80 -13.16 1.70
N ALA A 194 -6.74 -12.34 1.24
CA ALA A 194 -6.73 -10.90 1.44
C ALA A 194 -6.76 -10.48 2.92
N SER A 195 -7.43 -11.24 3.79
CA SER A 195 -7.44 -10.97 5.22
C SER A 195 -6.60 -11.99 5.99
N TYR A 196 -5.74 -11.48 6.88
CA TYR A 196 -5.00 -12.31 7.83
C TYR A 196 -5.92 -12.94 8.90
N ASN A 197 -7.10 -12.33 9.15
CA ASN A 197 -7.98 -12.62 10.29
C ASN A 197 -9.45 -12.90 9.88
N ALA A 198 -9.77 -13.04 8.60
CA ALA A 198 -11.12 -13.43 8.19
C ALA A 198 -11.36 -14.93 8.40
N ASN A 199 -12.57 -15.26 8.88
CA ASN A 199 -13.15 -16.57 8.67
C ASN A 199 -14.12 -16.49 7.48
N VAL A 200 -14.15 -17.52 6.65
CA VAL A 200 -15.16 -17.68 5.59
C VAL A 200 -16.25 -18.65 6.03
N LEU A 201 -17.51 -18.27 5.81
CA LEU A 201 -18.70 -19.09 6.05
C LEU A 201 -19.33 -19.45 4.70
N PRO A 202 -19.08 -20.65 4.15
CA PRO A 202 -19.57 -21.03 2.83
C PRO A 202 -21.09 -21.29 2.83
N ILE A 203 -21.83 -20.55 2.02
CA ILE A 203 -23.25 -20.74 1.78
C ILE A 203 -23.45 -21.06 0.30
N LYS A 204 -23.83 -22.30 -0.01
CA LYS A 204 -24.05 -22.77 -1.37
C LYS A 204 -25.46 -22.41 -1.85
N VAL A 205 -25.53 -21.66 -2.95
CA VAL A 205 -26.79 -21.25 -3.61
C VAL A 205 -26.91 -21.72 -5.07
N PHE A 206 -25.81 -22.18 -5.68
CA PHE A 206 -25.86 -22.86 -6.98
C PHE A 206 -26.14 -24.35 -6.82
N ASP A 207 -27.03 -24.88 -7.67
CA ASP A 207 -27.29 -26.32 -7.80
C ASP A 207 -26.20 -27.05 -8.61
N ASP A 208 -26.30 -28.38 -8.69
CA ASP A 208 -25.38 -29.22 -9.47
C ASP A 208 -25.47 -29.00 -11.00
N GLN A 209 -26.40 -28.17 -11.49
CA GLN A 209 -26.51 -27.73 -12.89
C GLN A 209 -26.00 -26.28 -13.10
N ASN A 210 -25.40 -25.67 -12.07
CA ASN A 210 -24.93 -24.28 -12.05
C ASN A 210 -26.07 -23.27 -12.24
N VAL A 211 -27.24 -23.56 -11.68
CA VAL A 211 -28.38 -22.65 -11.57
C VAL A 211 -28.47 -22.13 -10.14
N CYS A 212 -28.62 -20.82 -9.98
CA CYS A 212 -28.94 -20.13 -8.73
C CYS A 212 -30.10 -19.18 -9.01
N THR A 213 -31.04 -19.04 -8.08
CA THR A 213 -32.21 -18.16 -8.23
C THR A 213 -32.40 -17.21 -7.06
N SER A 214 -33.29 -16.21 -7.22
CA SER A 214 -33.66 -15.29 -6.14
C SER A 214 -34.07 -16.03 -4.87
N ALA A 215 -34.85 -17.12 -5.01
CA ALA A 215 -35.27 -17.98 -3.90
C ALA A 215 -34.09 -18.56 -3.12
N ASP A 216 -33.06 -19.05 -3.82
CA ASP A 216 -31.89 -19.68 -3.19
C ASP A 216 -31.06 -18.64 -2.40
N ILE A 217 -30.92 -17.43 -2.94
CA ILE A 217 -30.20 -16.33 -2.27
C ILE A 217 -31.03 -15.78 -1.10
N ILE A 218 -32.35 -15.61 -1.24
CA ILE A 218 -33.23 -15.17 -0.14
C ILE A 218 -33.20 -16.20 1.02
N ALA A 219 -33.22 -17.50 0.71
CA ALA A 219 -33.07 -18.56 1.72
C ALA A 219 -31.68 -18.54 2.40
N ALA A 220 -30.62 -18.17 1.67
CA ALA A 220 -29.29 -17.95 2.25
C ALA A 220 -29.27 -16.74 3.20
N TYR A 221 -29.90 -15.62 2.85
CA TYR A 221 -30.03 -14.45 3.73
C TYR A 221 -30.85 -14.77 4.99
N ALA A 222 -31.99 -15.47 4.85
CA ALA A 222 -32.80 -15.90 6.00
C ALA A 222 -32.04 -16.84 6.95
N TYR A 223 -31.14 -17.69 6.42
CA TYR A 223 -30.28 -18.53 7.25
C TYR A 223 -29.19 -17.71 7.99
N LEU A 224 -28.55 -16.76 7.30
CA LEU A 224 -27.54 -15.88 7.91
C LEU A 224 -28.15 -14.95 8.99
N ASP A 225 -29.35 -14.45 8.74
CA ASP A 225 -30.15 -13.67 9.69
C ASP A 225 -30.41 -14.45 11.00
N GLU A 226 -30.88 -15.70 10.90
CA GLU A 226 -31.08 -16.57 12.07
C GLU A 226 -29.75 -16.89 12.79
N LEU A 227 -28.63 -17.07 12.08
CA LEU A 227 -27.31 -17.29 12.70
C LEU A 227 -26.85 -16.07 13.52
N VAL A 228 -27.14 -14.85 13.05
CA VAL A 228 -26.84 -13.61 13.80
C VAL A 228 -27.82 -13.42 14.97
N LYS A 229 -29.14 -13.58 14.74
CA LYS A 229 -30.18 -13.45 15.77
C LYS A 229 -30.03 -14.46 16.92
N THR A 230 -29.59 -15.67 16.63
CA THR A 230 -29.27 -16.69 17.65
C THR A 230 -27.89 -16.53 18.27
N GLY A 231 -27.00 -15.74 17.66
CA GLY A 231 -25.59 -15.61 18.05
C GLY A 231 -24.78 -16.89 17.81
N ALA A 232 -25.21 -17.75 16.89
CA ALA A 232 -24.50 -18.97 16.51
C ALA A 232 -23.18 -18.65 15.78
N VAL A 233 -23.18 -17.59 14.97
CA VAL A 233 -21.97 -17.02 14.35
C VAL A 233 -21.68 -15.66 14.96
N SER A 234 -20.45 -15.47 15.44
CA SER A 234 -19.97 -14.19 15.95
C SER A 234 -19.28 -13.36 14.87
N ASN A 235 -19.48 -12.03 14.91
CA ASN A 235 -18.78 -11.05 14.08
C ASN A 235 -18.90 -11.32 12.57
N LEU A 236 -20.05 -11.81 12.10
CA LEU A 236 -20.42 -11.72 10.68
C LEU A 236 -20.53 -10.22 10.34
N ARG A 237 -19.72 -9.76 9.38
CA ARG A 237 -19.69 -8.35 8.92
C ARG A 237 -19.84 -8.19 7.41
N VAL A 238 -19.55 -9.25 6.65
CA VAL A 238 -19.58 -9.21 5.18
C VAL A 238 -20.35 -10.41 4.63
N ILE A 239 -21.13 -10.18 3.59
CA ILE A 239 -21.64 -11.19 2.67
C ILE A 239 -21.02 -10.91 1.29
N ASN A 240 -20.15 -11.80 0.81
CA ASN A 240 -19.56 -11.71 -0.53
C ASN A 240 -20.45 -12.46 -1.54
N MET A 241 -20.92 -11.77 -2.57
CA MET A 241 -21.61 -12.34 -3.73
C MET A 241 -20.80 -12.15 -5.02
N SER A 242 -20.08 -13.19 -5.42
CA SER A 242 -19.27 -13.20 -6.66
C SER A 242 -20.10 -13.66 -7.89
N LEU A 243 -21.37 -13.24 -7.92
CA LEU A 243 -22.43 -13.64 -8.85
C LEU A 243 -23.27 -12.44 -9.29
N GLY A 244 -24.03 -12.58 -10.37
CA GLY A 244 -24.96 -11.53 -10.82
C GLY A 244 -25.82 -11.92 -12.02
N TYR A 245 -26.73 -11.03 -12.40
CA TYR A 245 -27.47 -11.08 -13.66
C TYR A 245 -27.75 -9.68 -14.21
N TYR A 246 -27.95 -9.59 -15.53
CA TYR A 246 -28.37 -8.34 -16.18
C TYR A 246 -29.89 -8.28 -16.29
N SER A 247 -30.47 -7.16 -15.88
CA SER A 247 -31.92 -6.95 -15.92
C SER A 247 -32.33 -5.85 -16.91
N ASP A 248 -33.36 -6.12 -17.69
CA ASP A 248 -34.06 -5.12 -18.51
C ASP A 248 -35.11 -4.31 -17.69
N GLY A 249 -35.27 -4.61 -16.39
CA GLY A 249 -36.37 -4.12 -15.55
C GLY A 249 -36.13 -2.84 -14.74
N GLY A 250 -34.88 -2.37 -14.61
CA GLY A 250 -34.51 -1.23 -13.77
C GLY A 250 -34.60 -1.51 -12.26
N ASP A 251 -34.66 -0.46 -11.44
CA ASP A 251 -34.44 -0.46 -9.98
C ASP A 251 -35.41 -1.33 -9.14
N GLN A 252 -36.46 -1.89 -9.76
CA GLN A 252 -37.38 -2.87 -9.15
C GLN A 252 -37.19 -4.29 -9.70
N ALA A 253 -35.98 -4.61 -10.19
CA ALA A 253 -35.68 -5.89 -10.81
C ALA A 253 -35.89 -7.07 -9.85
N ASP A 254 -35.31 -7.04 -8.65
CA ASP A 254 -35.50 -8.10 -7.64
C ASP A 254 -35.69 -7.47 -6.25
N GLN A 255 -36.93 -7.04 -5.97
CA GLN A 255 -37.26 -6.32 -4.74
C GLN A 255 -37.12 -7.21 -3.50
N ALA A 256 -37.53 -8.48 -3.57
CA ALA A 256 -37.45 -9.39 -2.43
C ALA A 256 -36.01 -9.70 -2.02
N LEU A 257 -35.07 -9.81 -2.97
CA LEU A 257 -33.65 -9.89 -2.65
C LEU A 257 -33.12 -8.54 -2.11
N ARG A 258 -33.50 -7.41 -2.72
CA ARG A 258 -33.09 -6.08 -2.22
C ARG A 258 -33.55 -5.85 -0.78
N ASP A 259 -34.79 -6.19 -0.44
CA ASP A 259 -35.34 -6.12 0.92
C ASP A 259 -34.52 -7.01 1.88
N SER A 260 -34.15 -8.23 1.45
CA SER A 260 -33.32 -9.14 2.25
C SER A 260 -31.91 -8.56 2.53
N ILE A 261 -31.30 -7.90 1.54
CA ILE A 261 -30.00 -7.22 1.68
C ILE A 261 -30.13 -6.00 2.60
N ALA A 262 -31.14 -5.16 2.38
CA ALA A 262 -31.40 -3.95 3.15
C ALA A 262 -31.67 -4.25 4.63
N ASN A 263 -32.40 -5.33 4.92
CA ASN A 263 -32.68 -5.77 6.29
C ASN A 263 -31.40 -6.28 6.97
N MET A 264 -30.58 -7.06 6.26
CA MET A 264 -29.30 -7.55 6.80
C MET A 264 -28.32 -6.40 7.10
N LEU A 265 -28.30 -5.35 6.27
CA LEU A 265 -27.51 -4.14 6.52
C LEU A 265 -28.07 -3.31 7.68
N SER A 266 -29.39 -3.10 7.74
CA SER A 266 -30.01 -2.15 8.69
C SER A 266 -30.34 -2.74 10.07
N GLU A 267 -30.65 -4.03 10.18
CA GLU A 267 -30.87 -4.73 11.46
C GLU A 267 -29.56 -5.17 12.11
N HIS A 268 -28.55 -5.55 11.31
CA HIS A 268 -27.35 -6.24 11.81
C HIS A 268 -26.01 -5.61 11.45
N ASP A 269 -25.97 -4.52 10.68
CA ASP A 269 -24.73 -3.84 10.28
C ASP A 269 -23.76 -4.79 9.53
N VAL A 270 -24.31 -5.57 8.60
CA VAL A 270 -23.60 -6.52 7.75
C VAL A 270 -23.62 -6.05 6.29
N LEU A 271 -22.44 -5.75 5.76
CA LEU A 271 -22.26 -5.23 4.40
C LEU A 271 -22.34 -6.35 3.36
N THR A 272 -23.07 -6.10 2.27
CA THR A 272 -23.04 -6.99 1.10
C THR A 272 -22.06 -6.44 0.06
N ILE A 273 -21.08 -7.25 -0.37
CA ILE A 273 -20.04 -6.88 -1.33
C ILE A 273 -20.18 -7.77 -2.57
N CYS A 274 -20.31 -7.15 -3.74
CA CYS A 274 -20.74 -7.80 -4.97
C CYS A 274 -19.74 -7.65 -6.11
N ALA A 275 -19.61 -8.69 -6.93
CA ALA A 275 -18.90 -8.59 -8.20
C ALA A 275 -19.68 -7.72 -9.19
N GLY A 276 -19.04 -6.65 -9.71
CA GLY A 276 -19.68 -5.60 -10.49
C GLY A 276 -20.10 -5.98 -11.92
N GLY A 277 -19.80 -7.18 -12.39
CA GLY A 277 -20.19 -7.67 -13.73
C GLY A 277 -19.03 -7.75 -14.73
N ASN A 278 -19.23 -8.53 -15.80
CA ASN A 278 -18.18 -8.92 -16.77
C ASN A 278 -18.60 -8.75 -18.24
N GLY A 279 -19.52 -7.82 -18.52
CA GLY A 279 -19.91 -7.50 -19.88
C GLY A 279 -20.76 -8.55 -20.58
N ASP A 280 -20.82 -8.42 -21.91
CA ASP A 280 -21.56 -9.34 -22.76
C ASP A 280 -20.77 -10.62 -23.09
N ALA A 281 -21.43 -11.56 -23.77
CA ALA A 281 -20.84 -12.84 -24.18
C ALA A 281 -19.65 -12.72 -25.17
N SER A 282 -19.24 -11.51 -25.58
CA SER A 282 -18.01 -11.25 -26.33
C SER A 282 -16.83 -10.87 -25.45
N GLY A 283 -17.03 -10.72 -24.12
CA GLY A 283 -16.03 -10.22 -23.18
C GLY A 283 -15.85 -8.70 -23.26
N SER A 284 -16.86 -7.98 -23.74
CA SER A 284 -16.88 -6.52 -23.82
C SER A 284 -17.70 -5.94 -22.68
N ALA A 285 -17.11 -5.05 -21.88
CA ALA A 285 -17.77 -4.35 -20.78
C ALA A 285 -19.14 -3.75 -21.16
N SER A 286 -20.08 -3.85 -20.23
CA SER A 286 -21.45 -3.35 -20.31
C SER A 286 -21.67 -2.14 -19.39
N THR A 287 -22.66 -1.33 -19.74
CA THR A 287 -23.20 -0.27 -18.88
C THR A 287 -24.62 -0.59 -18.39
N ALA A 288 -25.11 -1.81 -18.62
CA ALA A 288 -26.38 -2.29 -18.09
C ALA A 288 -26.31 -2.46 -16.57
N ALA A 289 -27.45 -2.45 -15.90
CA ALA A 289 -27.51 -2.74 -14.47
C ALA A 289 -27.23 -4.24 -14.25
N CYS A 290 -26.27 -4.54 -13.39
CA CYS A 290 -26.00 -5.90 -12.91
C CYS A 290 -26.50 -6.01 -11.47
N TYR A 291 -27.40 -6.95 -11.19
CA TYR A 291 -27.92 -7.16 -9.83
C TYR A 291 -27.35 -8.47 -9.26
N PRO A 292 -27.00 -8.51 -7.96
CA PRO A 292 -27.34 -7.53 -6.93
C PRO A 292 -26.33 -6.37 -6.81
N SER A 293 -25.25 -6.33 -7.59
CA SER A 293 -24.19 -5.32 -7.40
C SER A 293 -24.66 -3.87 -7.48
N ASP A 294 -25.66 -3.58 -8.31
CA ASP A 294 -26.13 -2.22 -8.59
C ASP A 294 -27.36 -1.85 -7.75
N PHE A 295 -27.58 -2.53 -6.62
CA PHE A 295 -28.46 -2.05 -5.54
C PHE A 295 -27.70 -1.06 -4.65
N ASP A 296 -28.37 0.02 -4.22
CA ASP A 296 -27.77 1.06 -3.37
C ASP A 296 -27.27 0.52 -2.01
N GLU A 297 -27.75 -0.64 -1.59
CA GLU A 297 -27.40 -1.32 -0.34
C GLU A 297 -26.19 -2.27 -0.46
N CYS A 298 -25.57 -2.38 -1.65
CA CYS A 298 -24.38 -3.19 -1.92
C CYS A 298 -23.14 -2.33 -2.17
N LEU A 299 -21.96 -2.90 -1.90
CA LEU A 299 -20.68 -2.37 -2.40
C LEU A 299 -20.29 -3.10 -3.69
N SER A 300 -20.27 -2.38 -4.80
CA SER A 300 -20.13 -2.89 -6.16
C SER A 300 -18.68 -2.83 -6.67
N VAL A 301 -18.07 -3.98 -6.93
CA VAL A 301 -16.61 -4.10 -7.17
C VAL A 301 -16.26 -4.39 -8.63
N THR A 302 -15.54 -3.49 -9.26
CA THR A 302 -15.03 -3.60 -10.64
C THR A 302 -13.65 -4.29 -10.71
N ALA A 303 -13.33 -4.86 -11.88
CA ALA A 303 -12.14 -5.68 -12.08
C ALA A 303 -11.00 -4.92 -12.77
N LEU A 304 -9.82 -4.97 -12.17
CA LEU A 304 -8.56 -4.47 -12.73
C LEU A 304 -7.73 -5.58 -13.37
N ASP A 305 -6.98 -5.24 -14.41
CA ASP A 305 -5.94 -6.08 -15.00
C ASP A 305 -4.60 -5.99 -14.26
N GLU A 306 -3.62 -6.78 -14.70
CA GLU A 306 -2.26 -6.85 -14.12
C GLU A 306 -1.46 -5.54 -14.28
N ALA A 307 -1.93 -4.58 -15.07
CA ALA A 307 -1.35 -3.23 -15.17
C ALA A 307 -2.06 -2.23 -14.24
N GLY A 308 -3.08 -2.65 -13.50
CA GLY A 308 -3.91 -1.79 -12.66
C GLY A 308 -4.96 -0.99 -13.44
N ALA A 309 -5.24 -1.32 -14.69
CA ALA A 309 -6.26 -0.67 -15.52
C ALA A 309 -7.58 -1.45 -15.45
N ASN A 310 -8.74 -0.81 -15.73
CA ASN A 310 -9.99 -1.57 -15.81
C ASN A 310 -9.90 -2.66 -16.88
N ALA A 311 -10.18 -3.91 -16.49
CA ALA A 311 -10.16 -5.05 -17.41
C ALA A 311 -11.22 -4.85 -18.51
N ALA A 312 -10.93 -5.33 -19.73
CA ALA A 312 -11.77 -5.07 -20.92
C ALA A 312 -13.21 -5.62 -20.82
N PHE A 313 -13.45 -6.57 -19.92
CA PHE A 313 -14.77 -7.12 -19.60
C PHE A 313 -15.45 -6.41 -18.43
N SER A 314 -14.74 -5.63 -17.61
CA SER A 314 -15.29 -5.07 -16.36
C SER A 314 -16.36 -4.03 -16.68
N ASP A 315 -17.56 -4.26 -16.17
CA ASP A 315 -18.68 -3.33 -16.34
C ASP A 315 -18.43 -1.99 -15.69
N TYR A 316 -19.12 -0.97 -16.20
CA TYR A 316 -18.93 0.41 -15.78
C TYR A 316 -20.26 1.19 -15.89
N ASN A 317 -20.76 1.68 -14.76
CA ASN A 317 -21.96 2.53 -14.69
C ASN A 317 -21.90 3.35 -13.38
N ALA A 318 -22.90 4.21 -13.12
CA ALA A 318 -22.86 5.11 -11.97
C ALA A 318 -23.02 4.41 -10.59
N ALA A 319 -23.31 3.10 -10.56
CA ALA A 319 -23.53 2.30 -9.36
C ALA A 319 -22.38 1.32 -9.07
N LYS A 320 -21.17 1.54 -9.63
CA LYS A 320 -19.95 0.84 -9.18
C LYS A 320 -19.22 1.70 -8.17
N ASP A 321 -18.60 1.10 -7.17
CA ASP A 321 -18.06 1.81 -6.01
C ASP A 321 -16.53 1.81 -5.94
N ILE A 322 -15.90 0.66 -6.18
CA ILE A 322 -14.46 0.47 -6.02
C ILE A 322 -13.95 -0.55 -7.06
N SER A 323 -12.67 -0.48 -7.41
CA SER A 323 -11.99 -1.41 -8.30
C SER A 323 -10.96 -2.23 -7.53
N ALA A 324 -10.79 -3.50 -7.87
CA ALA A 324 -9.69 -4.33 -7.33
C ALA A 324 -9.17 -5.29 -8.41
N PRO A 325 -7.95 -5.84 -8.27
CA PRO A 325 -7.43 -6.83 -9.21
C PRO A 325 -8.42 -7.96 -9.49
N GLY A 326 -8.55 -8.36 -10.76
CA GLY A 326 -9.53 -9.35 -11.21
C GLY A 326 -9.08 -10.18 -12.41
N VAL A 327 -7.81 -10.09 -12.80
CA VAL A 327 -7.19 -10.87 -13.89
C VAL A 327 -6.05 -11.71 -13.31
N ASN A 328 -5.98 -12.97 -13.73
CA ASN A 328 -4.96 -13.95 -13.31
C ASN A 328 -4.82 -14.18 -11.79
N ILE A 329 -5.90 -14.00 -11.03
CA ILE A 329 -5.90 -14.13 -9.56
C ILE A 329 -5.74 -15.61 -9.17
N LEU A 330 -4.60 -15.96 -8.60
CA LEU A 330 -4.29 -17.31 -8.10
C LEU A 330 -5.05 -17.60 -6.80
N SER A 331 -5.72 -18.75 -6.70
CA SER A 331 -6.44 -19.14 -5.49
C SER A 331 -6.53 -20.66 -5.30
N THR A 332 -7.16 -21.08 -4.19
CA THR A 332 -7.39 -22.46 -3.79
C THR A 332 -8.31 -23.20 -4.77
N GLY A 333 -7.92 -24.40 -5.18
CA GLY A 333 -8.59 -25.20 -6.20
C GLY A 333 -9.54 -26.26 -5.62
N VAL A 334 -10.65 -26.52 -6.32
CA VAL A 334 -11.67 -27.48 -5.89
C VAL A 334 -11.15 -28.92 -5.72
N ASP A 335 -10.10 -29.29 -6.44
CA ASP A 335 -9.43 -30.59 -6.34
C ASP A 335 -8.46 -30.72 -5.15
N GLY A 336 -8.28 -29.65 -4.37
CA GLY A 336 -7.29 -29.54 -3.30
C GLY A 336 -5.93 -28.99 -3.75
N GLY A 337 -5.82 -28.52 -5.00
CA GLY A 337 -4.66 -27.83 -5.56
C GLY A 337 -4.86 -26.31 -5.58
N TYR A 338 -4.32 -25.65 -6.61
CA TYR A 338 -4.43 -24.20 -6.81
C TYR A 338 -4.72 -23.91 -8.29
N ALA A 339 -5.49 -22.86 -8.56
CA ALA A 339 -5.85 -22.44 -9.91
C ALA A 339 -6.02 -20.92 -9.99
N SER A 340 -5.75 -20.33 -11.15
CA SER A 340 -5.94 -18.89 -11.40
C SER A 340 -7.27 -18.64 -12.11
N ALA A 341 -7.97 -17.58 -11.73
CA ALA A 341 -9.25 -17.19 -12.31
C ALA A 341 -9.27 -15.71 -12.72
N THR A 342 -10.25 -15.34 -13.55
CA THR A 342 -10.42 -13.98 -14.09
C THR A 342 -11.89 -13.60 -14.16
N GLY A 343 -12.22 -12.43 -13.60
CA GLY A 343 -13.56 -11.87 -13.46
C GLY A 343 -13.65 -10.92 -12.26
N SER A 344 -14.67 -10.05 -12.23
CA SER A 344 -15.02 -9.26 -11.03
C SER A 344 -15.36 -10.13 -9.82
N SER A 345 -15.71 -11.41 -10.04
CA SER A 345 -15.82 -12.44 -9.01
C SER A 345 -14.56 -12.67 -8.18
N MET A 346 -13.38 -12.29 -8.67
CA MET A 346 -12.10 -12.36 -7.95
C MET A 346 -11.71 -11.01 -7.32
N SER A 347 -12.35 -9.92 -7.75
CA SER A 347 -12.14 -8.57 -7.22
C SER A 347 -12.98 -8.31 -5.96
N ALA A 348 -14.26 -8.72 -5.97
CA ALA A 348 -15.14 -8.67 -4.80
C ALA A 348 -14.55 -9.37 -3.54
N PRO A 349 -13.94 -10.57 -3.62
CA PRO A 349 -13.32 -11.20 -2.46
C PRO A 349 -12.04 -10.50 -1.95
N LEU A 350 -11.28 -9.81 -2.82
CA LEU A 350 -10.16 -8.97 -2.36
C LEU A 350 -10.66 -7.80 -1.52
N VAL A 351 -11.70 -7.11 -1.97
CA VAL A 351 -12.35 -6.02 -1.22
C VAL A 351 -13.00 -6.55 0.06
N SER A 352 -13.63 -7.73 0.02
CA SER A 352 -14.20 -8.37 1.21
C SER A 352 -13.16 -8.71 2.28
N GLY A 353 -11.99 -9.22 1.88
CA GLY A 353 -10.89 -9.45 2.81
C GLY A 353 -10.27 -8.16 3.34
N ALA A 354 -10.15 -7.11 2.52
CA ALA A 354 -9.71 -5.80 2.97
C ALA A 354 -10.69 -5.14 3.95
N ALA A 355 -12.00 -5.19 3.68
CA ALA A 355 -13.05 -4.73 4.59
C ALA A 355 -12.96 -5.45 5.95
N ALA A 356 -12.72 -6.76 5.95
CA ALA A 356 -12.47 -7.53 7.18
C ALA A 356 -11.22 -7.05 7.96
N LEU A 357 -10.18 -6.50 7.30
CA LEU A 357 -9.06 -5.86 8.00
C LEU A 357 -9.46 -4.53 8.67
N LEU A 358 -10.40 -3.76 8.11
CA LEU A 358 -10.88 -2.52 8.72
C LEU A 358 -11.63 -2.80 10.03
N TRP A 359 -12.57 -3.75 10.04
CA TRP A 359 -13.21 -4.19 11.31
C TRP A 359 -12.26 -4.92 12.27
N THR A 360 -11.09 -5.38 11.79
CA THR A 360 -10.04 -5.91 12.67
C THR A 360 -9.23 -4.77 13.30
N ALA A 361 -9.05 -3.65 12.59
CA ALA A 361 -8.39 -2.44 13.08
C ALA A 361 -9.28 -1.65 14.06
N ASP A 362 -10.56 -1.50 13.75
CA ASP A 362 -11.59 -0.98 14.66
C ASP A 362 -12.90 -1.80 14.53
N PRO A 363 -13.18 -2.71 15.49
CA PRO A 363 -14.42 -3.49 15.51
C PRO A 363 -15.71 -2.69 15.68
N GLY A 364 -15.61 -1.40 16.03
CA GLY A 364 -16.73 -0.49 16.26
C GLY A 364 -17.26 0.22 15.01
N LEU A 365 -16.56 0.14 13.87
CA LEU A 365 -16.99 0.77 12.61
C LEU A 365 -18.34 0.24 12.13
N ALA A 366 -19.21 1.16 11.73
CA ALA A 366 -20.40 0.84 10.95
C ALA A 366 -20.02 0.45 9.51
N ALA A 367 -20.86 -0.37 8.86
CA ALA A 367 -20.68 -0.78 7.48
C ALA A 367 -20.54 0.40 6.50
N SER A 368 -21.27 1.49 6.72
CA SER A 368 -21.14 2.71 5.93
C SER A 368 -19.77 3.40 6.07
N GLU A 369 -19.18 3.38 7.27
CA GLU A 369 -17.86 3.97 7.51
C GLU A 369 -16.75 3.14 6.83
N VAL A 370 -16.92 1.81 6.79
CA VAL A 370 -16.04 0.92 6.02
C VAL A 370 -16.12 1.21 4.52
N VAL A 371 -17.31 1.41 3.96
CA VAL A 371 -17.49 1.83 2.56
C VAL A 371 -16.85 3.18 2.29
N ASP A 372 -17.15 4.19 3.11
CA ASP A 372 -16.62 5.56 2.98
C ASP A 372 -15.09 5.58 3.03
N VAL A 373 -14.46 4.81 3.93
CA VAL A 373 -13.00 4.71 4.00
C VAL A 373 -12.43 4.01 2.76
N LEU A 374 -12.95 2.84 2.38
CA LEU A 374 -12.45 2.08 1.22
C LEU A 374 -12.52 2.90 -0.08
N GLN A 375 -13.61 3.65 -0.30
CA GLN A 375 -13.75 4.54 -1.45
C GLN A 375 -12.80 5.74 -1.37
N ARG A 376 -12.68 6.38 -0.20
CA ARG A 376 -11.92 7.62 -0.02
C ARG A 376 -10.40 7.43 -0.01
N THR A 377 -9.92 6.25 0.36
CA THR A 377 -8.50 5.88 0.28
C THR A 377 -8.15 5.13 -0.99
N ALA A 378 -9.09 4.95 -1.93
CA ALA A 378 -8.81 4.30 -3.20
C ALA A 378 -7.75 5.07 -4.01
N ALA A 379 -6.81 4.35 -4.60
CA ALA A 379 -5.79 4.89 -5.48
C ALA A 379 -6.32 5.08 -6.92
N ASP A 380 -5.66 5.90 -7.74
CA ASP A 380 -6.06 6.07 -9.14
C ASP A 380 -5.86 4.78 -9.94
N VAL A 381 -6.87 4.43 -10.75
CA VAL A 381 -6.82 3.33 -11.73
C VAL A 381 -5.92 3.72 -12.90
N THR A 382 -5.08 2.80 -13.39
CA THR A 382 -4.16 3.11 -14.48
C THR A 382 -4.85 3.13 -15.85
N GLY A 383 -4.29 3.86 -16.80
CA GLY A 383 -4.91 4.02 -18.13
C GLY A 383 -6.14 4.94 -18.12
N ASN A 384 -6.97 4.86 -19.16
CA ASN A 384 -8.09 5.80 -19.35
C ASN A 384 -9.36 5.12 -19.93
N ALA A 385 -9.56 3.85 -19.55
CA ALA A 385 -10.86 3.20 -19.53
C ALA A 385 -11.19 3.02 -18.03
N HIS A 386 -12.24 3.60 -17.45
CA HIS A 386 -13.45 4.15 -18.04
C HIS A 386 -13.81 5.50 -17.40
N SER A 387 -13.80 6.59 -18.18
CA SER A 387 -14.31 7.89 -17.72
C SER A 387 -15.82 7.79 -17.47
N GLY A 388 -16.23 7.62 -16.20
CA GLY A 388 -17.62 7.39 -15.81
C GLY A 388 -17.94 5.97 -15.33
N SER A 389 -16.97 5.27 -14.74
CA SER A 389 -17.17 3.94 -14.13
C SER A 389 -17.96 3.91 -12.83
N GLY A 390 -18.36 5.06 -12.27
CA GLY A 390 -18.91 5.16 -10.91
C GLY A 390 -17.83 5.04 -9.82
N SER A 391 -16.95 4.04 -9.98
CA SER A 391 -15.94 3.66 -9.01
C SER A 391 -15.00 4.80 -8.59
N ALA A 392 -14.71 4.85 -7.29
CA ALA A 392 -13.80 5.80 -6.65
C ALA A 392 -12.31 5.56 -6.96
N GLY A 393 -11.92 4.34 -7.35
CA GLY A 393 -10.53 4.00 -7.64
C GLY A 393 -10.16 2.54 -7.33
N ALA A 394 -8.88 2.21 -7.43
CA ALA A 394 -8.29 0.94 -7.05
C ALA A 394 -8.15 0.80 -5.52
N LEU A 395 -8.45 -0.38 -4.99
CA LEU A 395 -8.28 -0.73 -3.57
C LEU A 395 -6.83 -0.50 -3.09
N ASP A 396 -6.66 0.39 -2.10
CA ASP A 396 -5.47 0.47 -1.25
C ASP A 396 -5.86 0.10 0.19
N ALA A 397 -5.65 -1.17 0.55
CA ALA A 397 -6.01 -1.68 1.86
C ALA A 397 -5.14 -1.11 2.99
N CYS A 398 -3.89 -0.68 2.69
CA CYS A 398 -2.99 -0.12 3.70
C CYS A 398 -3.40 1.30 4.07
N ALA A 399 -3.74 2.12 3.08
CA ALA A 399 -4.27 3.46 3.30
C ALA A 399 -5.60 3.40 4.08
N ALA A 400 -6.49 2.48 3.70
CA ALA A 400 -7.77 2.26 4.39
C ALA A 400 -7.60 1.89 5.87
N VAL A 401 -6.74 0.92 6.19
CA VAL A 401 -6.45 0.52 7.57
C VAL A 401 -5.72 1.62 8.36
N ALA A 402 -4.77 2.33 7.73
CA ALA A 402 -4.03 3.41 8.38
C ALA A 402 -4.91 4.61 8.73
N GLU A 403 -5.91 4.92 7.90
CA GLU A 403 -6.92 5.94 8.18
C GLU A 403 -7.76 5.59 9.43
N VAL A 404 -8.32 4.38 9.49
CA VAL A 404 -9.08 3.89 10.65
C VAL A 404 -8.29 4.02 11.96
N LEU A 405 -7.04 3.58 11.94
CA LEU A 405 -6.14 3.67 13.11
C LEU A 405 -5.73 5.11 13.45
N GLY A 406 -5.75 6.03 12.47
CA GLY A 406 -5.52 7.46 12.68
C GLY A 406 -6.70 8.14 13.38
N ALA A 407 -7.93 7.82 12.98
CA ALA A 407 -9.16 8.37 13.57
C ALA A 407 -9.33 7.97 15.05
N ALA A 408 -8.92 6.74 15.41
CA ALA A 408 -8.97 6.24 16.78
C ALA A 408 -8.15 7.06 17.82
N VAL A 409 -7.25 7.95 17.37
CA VAL A 409 -6.39 8.76 18.26
C VAL A 409 -7.05 10.07 18.71
N GLU A 410 -8.08 10.58 18.02
CA GLU A 410 -8.81 11.79 18.43
C GLU A 410 -10.03 11.49 19.32
N GLY A 411 -10.30 10.22 19.62
CA GLY A 411 -11.54 9.71 20.22
C GLY A 411 -11.61 9.54 21.76
N ASP A 412 -10.64 10.01 22.56
CA ASP A 412 -10.77 10.03 24.04
C ASP A 412 -10.11 11.28 24.64
N GLY A 413 -10.92 12.28 25.02
CA GLY A 413 -10.41 13.55 25.52
C GLY A 413 -11.44 14.63 25.86
N ALA A 414 -12.72 14.30 26.03
CA ALA A 414 -13.72 15.27 26.48
C ALA A 414 -13.55 15.55 27.99
N LEU A 415 -12.72 16.55 28.32
CA LEU A 415 -12.58 17.07 29.69
C LEU A 415 -13.12 18.49 29.81
N ASP A 416 -14.16 18.60 30.63
CA ASP A 416 -14.89 19.78 31.12
C ASP A 416 -14.24 21.17 30.95
N GLU A 417 -14.98 22.09 30.32
CA GLU A 417 -14.80 23.52 30.51
C GLU A 417 -15.40 23.98 31.86
N ASP A 418 -14.56 24.24 32.88
CA ASP A 418 -14.82 25.21 33.97
C ASP A 418 -13.65 25.26 34.98
N ASP A 419 -12.84 26.34 34.98
CA ASP A 419 -12.42 27.18 36.14
C ASP A 419 -11.27 28.14 35.73
N PRO A 420 -11.38 29.47 35.93
CA PRO A 420 -10.33 30.44 35.56
C PRO A 420 -9.38 30.79 36.73
N GLU A 421 -8.46 31.74 36.45
CA GLU A 421 -7.43 32.31 37.36
C GLU A 421 -6.13 31.52 37.53
N LEU A 422 -5.03 32.05 36.98
CA LEU A 422 -4.11 32.88 37.78
C LEU A 422 -3.15 33.67 36.88
N ALA A 423 -3.04 34.97 37.13
CA ALA A 423 -2.02 35.84 36.55
C ALA A 423 -0.69 35.73 37.35
N ASP A 424 0.46 36.07 36.75
CA ASP A 424 1.08 37.41 36.89
C ASP A 424 2.44 37.52 36.13
N ASP A 425 2.87 38.75 35.83
CA ASP A 425 4.25 39.25 35.56
C ASP A 425 5.19 38.52 34.55
N ALA A 426 6.05 39.14 33.71
CA ALA A 426 6.27 40.51 33.20
C ALA A 426 7.30 40.40 32.02
N ASN A 427 7.79 41.39 31.25
CA ASN A 427 7.70 42.86 31.29
C ASN A 427 7.99 43.49 29.88
N GLU A 428 7.87 44.82 29.77
CA GLU A 428 8.55 45.84 28.92
C GLU A 428 9.74 45.45 27.98
N ASN A 429 10.07 46.17 26.88
CA ASN A 429 9.70 47.50 26.31
C ASN A 429 10.10 47.46 24.78
N ALA A 430 9.70 48.33 23.84
CA ALA A 430 9.45 49.77 23.89
C ALA A 430 8.54 50.30 22.74
N VAL A 431 7.99 51.50 22.94
CA VAL A 431 7.00 52.20 22.08
C VAL A 431 7.61 53.29 21.20
N ILE A 432 7.24 53.33 19.90
CA ILE A 432 7.02 54.54 19.04
C ILE A 432 6.03 54.14 17.91
N GLY A 433 5.05 54.91 17.43
CA GLY A 433 4.49 56.18 17.92
C GLY A 433 3.61 56.95 16.90
N SER A 434 2.29 56.65 16.89
CA SER A 434 1.14 57.47 16.40
C SER A 434 1.05 57.99 14.93
N GLY A 435 -0.09 57.67 14.27
CA GLY A 435 -1.06 58.70 13.85
C GLY A 435 -1.41 58.86 12.36
N GLY A 436 -2.70 58.75 12.01
CA GLY A 436 -3.29 59.36 10.79
C GLY A 436 -4.25 58.47 9.97
N ASP A 437 -5.53 58.80 10.01
CA ASP A 437 -6.69 58.27 9.23
C ASP A 437 -7.48 59.51 8.71
N PRO A 438 -8.46 59.51 7.77
CA PRO A 438 -8.98 58.50 6.81
C PRO A 438 -9.16 59.05 5.35
N ALA A 439 -9.99 58.35 4.54
CA ALA A 439 -10.71 58.75 3.31
C ALA A 439 -9.95 58.64 1.96
N ASP A 440 -10.50 58.04 0.89
CA ASP A 440 -11.84 58.26 0.30
C ASP A 440 -12.42 57.00 -0.39
N ALA A 441 -13.76 56.90 -0.42
CA ALA A 441 -14.54 56.10 -1.36
C ALA A 441 -15.56 57.02 -2.05
N PRO A 442 -16.00 56.71 -3.29
CA PRO A 442 -17.40 56.29 -3.41
C PRO A 442 -17.71 55.26 -4.53
N GLU A 443 -18.81 54.53 -4.31
CA GLU A 443 -19.48 53.71 -5.32
C GLU A 443 -20.39 54.53 -6.26
N ALA A 444 -20.68 53.96 -7.46
CA ALA A 444 -21.97 53.93 -8.19
C ALA A 444 -21.72 53.89 -9.73
N GLY A 445 -22.40 53.06 -10.54
CA GLY A 445 -23.35 51.99 -10.26
C GLY A 445 -23.98 51.42 -11.55
N ALA A 446 -24.35 50.14 -11.52
CA ALA A 446 -25.29 49.38 -12.37
C ALA A 446 -25.35 49.60 -13.91
N SER A 447 -25.08 48.55 -14.70
CA SER A 447 -26.12 47.72 -15.38
C SER A 447 -25.62 47.02 -16.66
N GLY A 448 -26.16 45.82 -16.94
CA GLY A 448 -25.91 45.05 -18.16
C GLY A 448 -25.42 43.64 -17.84
N GLY A 449 -26.29 42.63 -18.00
CA GLY A 449 -25.98 41.24 -17.66
C GLY A 449 -25.80 40.33 -18.88
N ALA A 450 -25.59 39.05 -18.57
CA ALA A 450 -25.57 37.83 -19.41
C ALA A 450 -24.24 37.06 -19.31
N ASN A 451 -24.40 35.75 -19.05
CA ASN A 451 -23.43 34.66 -19.15
C ASN A 451 -22.32 34.63 -18.09
N GLU A 452 -22.64 33.95 -16.99
CA GLU A 452 -21.65 33.17 -16.24
C GLU A 452 -21.31 31.92 -17.08
N GLU A 453 -20.07 31.84 -17.57
CA GLU A 453 -19.44 30.56 -17.87
C GLU A 453 -18.57 30.22 -16.67
N ASP A 454 -18.99 29.21 -15.92
CA ASP A 454 -18.23 28.63 -14.81
C ASP A 454 -17.10 27.79 -15.39
N SER A 455 -15.85 28.23 -15.21
CA SER A 455 -14.66 27.52 -15.70
C SER A 455 -14.01 26.76 -14.56
N ALA A 456 -14.36 25.49 -14.42
CA ALA A 456 -13.68 24.55 -13.54
C ALA A 456 -12.16 24.57 -13.78
N SER A 457 -11.37 24.75 -12.72
CA SER A 457 -9.94 24.46 -12.75
C SER A 457 -9.71 23.08 -12.15
N GLY A 458 -9.54 22.09 -13.01
CA GLY A 458 -9.23 20.72 -12.60
C GLY A 458 -7.84 20.62 -11.98
N THR A 459 -7.72 19.84 -10.91
CA THR A 459 -6.44 19.38 -10.37
C THR A 459 -5.85 18.36 -11.35
N MET A 460 -4.81 18.76 -12.08
CA MET A 460 -4.01 17.79 -12.82
C MET A 460 -3.10 17.04 -11.84
N GLU A 461 -3.11 15.71 -11.92
CA GLU A 461 -2.15 14.84 -11.26
C GLU A 461 -0.72 15.17 -11.78
N GLU A 462 0.17 15.63 -10.89
CA GLU A 462 1.53 16.06 -11.28
C GLU A 462 2.48 14.87 -11.42
N LYS A 463 2.40 14.21 -12.58
CA LYS A 463 3.31 13.13 -12.98
C LYS A 463 4.76 13.62 -13.09
N GLU A 464 5.72 12.76 -12.80
CA GLU A 464 7.15 13.08 -12.80
C GLU A 464 7.63 13.78 -14.11
N ASN A 465 8.39 14.84 -13.98
CA ASN A 465 8.99 15.58 -15.10
C ASN A 465 10.47 15.84 -14.80
N SER A 466 11.24 16.00 -15.88
CA SER A 466 12.55 16.65 -15.86
C SER A 466 12.88 17.12 -17.27
N TRP A 467 14.10 17.57 -17.53
CA TRP A 467 14.53 17.75 -18.92
C TRP A 467 14.52 16.42 -19.72
N ARG A 468 14.55 15.25 -19.05
CA ARG A 468 14.54 13.91 -19.64
C ARG A 468 13.15 13.25 -19.68
N TYR A 469 12.27 13.55 -18.72
CA TYR A 469 10.95 12.92 -18.60
C TYR A 469 9.85 13.98 -18.79
N LYS A 470 8.74 13.63 -19.45
CA LYS A 470 7.57 14.51 -19.55
C LYS A 470 6.32 13.70 -19.22
N ASP A 471 5.55 14.19 -18.25
CA ASP A 471 4.32 13.56 -17.78
C ASP A 471 4.51 12.08 -17.35
N GLY A 472 5.65 11.76 -16.73
CA GLY A 472 6.12 10.42 -16.34
C GLY A 472 6.97 9.70 -17.40
N GLU A 473 6.94 10.15 -18.66
CA GLU A 473 7.44 9.38 -19.80
C GLU A 473 8.79 9.86 -20.35
N LEU A 474 9.65 8.94 -20.78
CA LEU A 474 10.99 9.25 -21.31
C LEU A 474 10.90 10.06 -22.62
N GLN A 475 11.43 11.29 -22.64
CA GLN A 475 11.39 12.19 -23.79
C GLN A 475 12.29 11.70 -24.96
N THR A 476 11.72 10.90 -25.85
CA THR A 476 12.40 10.44 -27.07
C THR A 476 12.53 11.56 -28.11
N GLY A 477 13.63 12.33 -28.06
CA GLY A 477 13.92 13.29 -29.14
C GLY A 477 14.90 14.43 -28.86
N VAL A 478 15.43 14.57 -27.64
CA VAL A 478 16.30 15.71 -27.27
C VAL A 478 17.74 15.54 -27.77
N VAL A 479 17.91 15.51 -29.09
CA VAL A 479 19.19 15.75 -29.78
C VAL A 479 18.99 16.86 -30.80
N GLY A 480 19.79 17.92 -30.69
CA GLY A 480 19.59 19.15 -31.44
C GLY A 480 19.50 18.96 -32.96
N SER A 481 18.54 19.66 -33.57
CA SER A 481 18.28 19.76 -35.01
C SER A 481 19.56 19.82 -35.87
N GLY A 482 19.80 18.78 -36.67
CA GLY A 482 20.87 18.78 -37.68
C GLY A 482 21.12 17.43 -38.38
N SER A 483 20.83 17.38 -39.68
CA SER A 483 21.25 16.33 -40.64
C SER A 483 20.60 14.93 -40.56
N SER A 484 19.68 14.71 -41.50
CA SER A 484 19.42 13.46 -42.25
C SER A 484 20.27 12.21 -41.96
N SER A 485 19.57 11.15 -41.51
CA SER A 485 19.73 9.75 -41.93
C SER A 485 21.12 9.26 -42.43
N SER A 486 22.01 8.94 -41.51
CA SER A 486 22.87 7.73 -41.53
C SER A 486 23.90 7.79 -40.39
N ASN A 487 24.23 6.63 -39.80
CA ASN A 487 25.26 6.45 -38.75
C ASN A 487 24.90 6.91 -37.32
N ILE A 488 23.73 6.49 -36.79
CA ILE A 488 23.69 6.15 -35.36
C ILE A 488 24.35 4.77 -35.23
N LEU A 489 25.50 4.70 -34.57
CA LEU A 489 26.12 3.42 -34.19
C LEU A 489 25.28 2.77 -33.08
N PRO A 490 25.18 1.43 -33.03
CA PRO A 490 24.36 0.74 -32.04
C PRO A 490 24.84 1.01 -30.60
N TYR A 491 23.91 0.88 -29.66
CA TYR A 491 24.12 0.96 -28.21
C TYR A 491 25.23 -0.03 -27.77
N GLY A 492 26.48 0.45 -27.62
CA GLY A 492 27.62 -0.40 -27.30
C GLY A 492 29.04 0.11 -27.64
N ALA A 493 29.25 1.41 -27.87
CA ALA A 493 30.56 1.97 -28.26
C ALA A 493 31.25 2.85 -27.18
N ASP A 494 30.60 3.08 -26.04
CA ASP A 494 31.02 4.05 -25.03
C ASP A 494 31.59 3.36 -23.79
N SER A 495 32.69 3.88 -23.25
CA SER A 495 33.53 3.23 -22.23
C SER A 495 33.35 3.84 -20.84
N THR A 496 33.89 3.17 -19.81
CA THR A 496 34.09 3.78 -18.49
C THR A 496 35.02 5.00 -18.57
N TRP A 497 34.78 5.98 -17.69
CA TRP A 497 35.65 7.15 -17.55
C TRP A 497 36.99 6.78 -16.93
N THR A 498 38.07 7.44 -17.36
CA THR A 498 39.44 7.17 -16.89
C THR A 498 40.21 8.46 -16.59
N LYS A 499 40.91 8.50 -15.46
CA LYS A 499 41.72 9.65 -15.00
C LYS A 499 43.18 9.45 -15.42
N SER A 500 43.79 10.46 -16.04
CA SER A 500 45.22 10.52 -16.36
C SER A 500 45.77 11.92 -16.04
N GLY A 501 46.52 12.03 -14.95
CA GLY A 501 46.88 13.33 -14.38
C GLY A 501 45.64 14.11 -13.97
N SER A 502 45.51 15.35 -14.44
CA SER A 502 44.33 16.22 -14.23
C SER A 502 43.29 16.14 -15.35
N THR A 503 43.34 15.11 -16.20
CA THR A 503 42.46 14.93 -17.35
C THR A 503 41.65 13.64 -17.22
N TRP A 504 40.34 13.76 -17.29
CA TRP A 504 39.41 12.65 -17.44
C TRP A 504 39.14 12.39 -18.92
N SER A 505 38.98 11.13 -19.31
CA SER A 505 38.58 10.80 -20.68
C SER A 505 37.71 9.56 -20.79
N THR A 506 36.81 9.60 -21.77
CA THR A 506 35.98 8.46 -22.19
C THR A 506 35.81 8.43 -23.72
N MET A 507 35.29 7.34 -24.25
CA MET A 507 34.73 7.25 -25.60
C MET A 507 33.25 7.61 -25.56
N HIS A 508 32.83 8.58 -26.38
CA HIS A 508 31.44 9.02 -26.51
C HIS A 508 31.06 9.10 -28.00
N GLY A 509 30.21 8.19 -28.46
CA GLY A 509 29.87 7.99 -29.88
C GLY A 509 31.04 7.57 -30.75
N GLY A 510 31.98 6.79 -30.21
CA GLY A 510 33.20 6.38 -30.92
C GLY A 510 34.29 7.44 -31.05
N SER A 511 34.09 8.65 -30.50
CA SER A 511 35.09 9.72 -30.43
C SER A 511 35.56 9.94 -28.98
N ARG A 512 36.84 10.28 -28.79
CA ARG A 512 37.39 10.55 -27.46
C ARG A 512 36.93 11.91 -26.93
N MET A 513 36.25 11.94 -25.79
CA MET A 513 35.96 13.15 -25.03
C MET A 513 36.97 13.30 -23.89
N THR A 514 37.39 14.53 -23.58
CA THR A 514 38.22 14.81 -22.40
C THR A 514 37.69 15.98 -21.58
N VAL A 515 37.81 15.89 -20.26
CA VAL A 515 37.47 16.95 -19.30
C VAL A 515 38.70 17.26 -18.45
N THR A 516 39.03 18.54 -18.31
CA THR A 516 40.18 19.01 -17.52
C THR A 516 39.74 19.82 -16.32
N ASP A 517 40.67 20.06 -15.40
CA ASP A 517 40.57 21.00 -14.26
C ASP A 517 39.61 20.57 -13.12
N ALA A 518 38.69 19.65 -13.42
CA ALA A 518 37.81 18.97 -12.46
C ALA A 518 38.60 18.26 -11.35
N LYS A 519 38.09 18.35 -10.12
CA LYS A 519 38.64 17.78 -8.89
C LYS A 519 38.20 16.32 -8.74
N ALA A 520 36.90 16.10 -8.85
CA ALA A 520 36.28 14.80 -8.69
C ALA A 520 35.35 14.47 -9.87
N PHE A 521 35.22 13.17 -10.16
CA PHE A 521 34.21 12.58 -11.05
C PHE A 521 33.08 11.98 -10.21
N GLY A 522 31.83 12.22 -10.60
CA GLY A 522 30.68 11.70 -9.88
C GLY A 522 29.50 11.41 -10.78
N ILE A 523 28.41 11.02 -10.15
CA ILE A 523 27.14 10.69 -10.79
C ILE A 523 25.99 11.43 -10.12
N ASP A 524 24.86 11.54 -10.80
CA ASP A 524 23.57 11.78 -10.13
C ASP A 524 22.61 10.64 -10.43
N VAL A 525 21.77 10.32 -9.44
CA VAL A 525 20.98 9.08 -9.41
C VAL A 525 19.60 9.26 -8.78
N SER A 526 18.65 8.47 -9.26
CA SER A 526 17.25 8.40 -8.86
C SER A 526 16.70 6.97 -9.01
N GLU A 527 15.41 6.77 -8.79
CA GLU A 527 14.72 5.48 -9.04
C GLU A 527 14.93 4.91 -10.45
N HIS A 528 15.14 5.79 -11.44
CA HIS A 528 15.49 5.45 -12.84
C HIS A 528 16.85 4.74 -13.00
N ASN A 529 17.64 4.65 -11.93
CA ASN A 529 18.87 3.86 -11.89
C ASN A 529 18.70 2.49 -11.23
N SER A 530 17.57 2.27 -10.55
CA SER A 530 17.21 1.02 -9.90
C SER A 530 18.35 0.50 -9.00
N ASN A 531 18.59 -0.81 -8.93
CA ASN A 531 19.58 -1.40 -8.04
C ASN A 531 21.04 -1.11 -8.47
N ILE A 532 21.66 -0.12 -7.81
CA ILE A 532 23.07 0.24 -7.98
C ILE A 532 23.99 -0.61 -7.11
N ASN A 533 24.98 -1.25 -7.73
CA ASN A 533 26.11 -1.85 -7.02
C ASN A 533 27.17 -0.77 -6.72
N TRP A 534 27.02 -0.10 -5.58
CA TRP A 534 27.85 1.04 -5.17
C TRP A 534 29.34 0.72 -5.01
N THR A 535 29.70 -0.52 -4.64
CA THR A 535 31.10 -0.96 -4.57
C THR A 535 31.75 -1.04 -5.95
N ARG A 536 31.01 -1.53 -6.97
CA ARG A 536 31.46 -1.50 -8.36
C ARG A 536 31.49 -0.07 -8.92
N ALA A 537 30.52 0.77 -8.56
CA ALA A 537 30.52 2.19 -8.95
C ALA A 537 31.76 2.92 -8.39
N LYS A 538 32.09 2.71 -7.11
CA LYS A 538 33.34 3.20 -6.50
C LYS A 538 34.57 2.69 -7.24
N ALA A 539 34.64 1.38 -7.52
CA ALA A 539 35.76 0.77 -8.25
C ALA A 539 35.87 1.24 -9.71
N ALA A 540 34.76 1.63 -10.33
CA ALA A 540 34.71 2.27 -11.65
C ALA A 540 35.18 3.73 -11.64
N GLY A 541 35.44 4.30 -10.45
CA GLY A 541 36.05 5.61 -10.26
C GLY A 541 35.11 6.69 -9.72
N VAL A 542 33.88 6.37 -9.33
CA VAL A 542 32.93 7.35 -8.73
C VAL A 542 33.52 7.91 -7.43
N GLU A 543 33.84 9.20 -7.43
CA GLU A 543 34.38 9.93 -6.28
C GLU A 543 33.26 10.64 -5.48
N PHE A 544 32.10 10.94 -6.09
CA PHE A 544 30.91 11.48 -5.40
C PHE A 544 29.58 11.11 -6.07
N ALA A 545 28.45 11.33 -5.39
CA ALA A 545 27.10 11.20 -5.97
C ALA A 545 26.15 12.36 -5.54
N ILE A 546 25.17 12.70 -6.36
CA ILE A 546 24.03 13.55 -5.98
C ILE A 546 22.75 12.72 -6.13
N ILE A 547 21.94 12.61 -5.08
CA ILE A 547 20.86 11.64 -5.01
C ILE A 547 19.52 12.36 -5.01
N ARG A 548 18.58 11.96 -5.88
CA ARG A 548 17.23 12.51 -5.83
C ARG A 548 16.53 12.01 -4.56
N CYS A 549 15.90 12.91 -3.83
CA CYS A 549 15.04 12.55 -2.71
C CYS A 549 13.55 12.54 -3.06
N GLY A 550 13.16 13.28 -4.10
CA GLY A 550 11.79 13.32 -4.59
C GLY A 550 11.59 14.43 -5.61
N TYR A 551 10.34 14.76 -5.86
CA TYR A 551 9.90 15.90 -6.66
C TYR A 551 8.72 16.61 -5.98
N GLY A 552 8.44 17.85 -6.38
CA GLY A 552 7.23 18.56 -5.97
C GLY A 552 7.12 18.84 -4.46
N MET A 553 5.89 18.74 -3.96
CA MET A 553 5.49 19.12 -2.60
C MET A 553 5.69 17.96 -1.62
N ASN A 554 5.67 18.26 -0.32
CA ASN A 554 5.87 17.27 0.74
C ASN A 554 4.73 16.23 0.83
N GLN A 555 4.78 15.22 -0.04
CA GLN A 555 3.84 14.11 -0.18
C GLN A 555 4.64 12.83 -0.37
N SER A 556 4.22 11.72 0.23
CA SER A 556 4.97 10.44 0.18
C SER A 556 4.99 9.81 -1.22
N ASN A 557 3.93 10.00 -2.02
CA ASN A 557 3.86 9.59 -3.42
C ASN A 557 4.71 10.45 -4.38
N GLN A 558 5.48 11.41 -3.85
CA GLN A 558 6.47 12.19 -4.59
C GLN A 558 7.89 11.98 -4.03
N ASP A 559 8.09 11.02 -3.10
CA ASP A 559 9.40 10.55 -2.68
C ASP A 559 10.07 9.75 -3.81
N ASP A 560 11.40 9.81 -3.92
CA ASP A 560 12.15 8.94 -4.82
C ASP A 560 12.33 7.56 -4.17
N ASP A 561 11.81 6.52 -4.82
CA ASP A 561 11.76 5.14 -4.28
C ASP A 561 13.13 4.63 -3.82
N TRP A 562 14.20 5.09 -4.47
CA TRP A 562 15.57 4.63 -4.26
C TRP A 562 16.42 5.57 -3.38
N PHE A 563 15.86 6.70 -2.93
CA PHE A 563 16.56 7.73 -2.17
C PHE A 563 17.44 7.17 -1.03
N PHE A 564 16.81 6.48 -0.08
CA PHE A 564 17.48 5.98 1.13
C PHE A 564 18.50 4.88 0.81
N GLN A 565 18.22 4.01 -0.17
CA GLN A 565 19.15 2.95 -0.58
C GLN A 565 20.39 3.53 -1.28
N ASN A 566 20.21 4.59 -2.07
CA ASN A 566 21.30 5.34 -2.68
C ASN A 566 22.13 6.10 -1.63
N VAL A 567 21.48 6.72 -0.64
CA VAL A 567 22.14 7.35 0.52
C VAL A 567 23.00 6.34 1.28
N ARG A 568 22.43 5.17 1.60
CA ARG A 568 23.15 4.11 2.31
C ARG A 568 24.33 3.58 1.49
N GLY A 569 24.11 3.31 0.21
CA GLY A 569 25.16 2.86 -0.70
C GLY A 569 26.34 3.85 -0.80
N CYS A 570 26.08 5.15 -0.72
CA CYS A 570 27.13 6.17 -0.64
C CYS A 570 27.88 6.14 0.69
N LEU A 571 27.16 6.09 1.82
CA LEU A 571 27.75 5.99 3.17
C LEU A 571 28.65 4.76 3.30
N ASP A 572 28.18 3.57 2.89
CA ASP A 572 28.91 2.29 3.00
C ASP A 572 30.19 2.25 2.17
N ASN A 573 30.23 2.95 1.04
CA ASN A 573 31.38 2.93 0.13
C ASN A 573 32.27 4.17 0.28
N GLY A 574 32.06 4.98 1.33
CA GLY A 574 32.80 6.22 1.55
C GLY A 574 32.73 7.14 0.34
N ILE A 575 31.54 7.30 -0.25
CA ILE A 575 31.26 8.20 -1.38
C ILE A 575 30.64 9.47 -0.78
N PRO A 576 31.37 10.60 -0.74
CA PRO A 576 30.81 11.91 -0.51
C PRO A 576 29.56 12.15 -1.37
N PHE A 577 28.46 12.61 -0.77
CA PHE A 577 27.23 12.83 -1.51
C PHE A 577 26.49 14.12 -1.13
N GLY A 578 25.55 14.48 -2.01
CA GLY A 578 24.56 15.53 -1.83
C GLY A 578 23.18 15.03 -2.25
N ILE A 579 22.21 15.93 -2.24
CA ILE A 579 20.79 15.61 -2.42
C ILE A 579 20.22 16.55 -3.49
N TYR A 580 19.22 16.13 -4.26
CA TYR A 580 18.40 17.06 -5.02
C TYR A 580 16.91 16.73 -4.97
N LEU A 581 16.09 17.74 -5.28
CA LEU A 581 14.64 17.62 -5.46
C LEU A 581 14.21 18.40 -6.70
N TYR A 582 13.36 17.80 -7.53
CA TYR A 582 12.79 18.42 -8.72
C TYR A 582 11.62 19.34 -8.36
N SER A 583 11.67 20.61 -8.79
CA SER A 583 10.68 21.61 -8.39
C SER A 583 9.49 21.73 -9.34
N TYR A 584 8.28 21.74 -8.78
CA TYR A 584 7.05 22.23 -9.43
C TYR A 584 6.56 23.57 -8.86
N ALA A 585 7.42 24.26 -8.10
CA ALA A 585 7.04 25.50 -7.44
C ALA A 585 6.85 26.67 -8.43
N ASP A 586 5.59 26.99 -8.71
CA ASP A 586 5.16 28.22 -9.37
C ASP A 586 5.14 29.45 -8.44
N GLY A 587 5.29 29.22 -7.13
CA GLY A 587 5.23 30.25 -6.10
C GLY A 587 5.85 29.82 -4.77
N THR A 588 5.96 30.78 -3.84
CA THR A 588 6.68 30.58 -2.57
C THR A 588 5.99 29.62 -1.61
N SER A 589 4.69 29.37 -1.74
CA SER A 589 3.97 28.39 -0.90
C SER A 589 4.45 26.97 -1.21
N ARG A 590 4.39 26.58 -2.49
CA ARG A 590 4.90 25.31 -2.98
C ARG A 590 6.36 25.14 -2.60
N ALA A 591 7.23 26.10 -2.96
CA ALA A 591 8.67 26.09 -2.62
C ALA A 591 8.99 25.91 -1.12
N SER A 592 8.10 26.34 -0.22
CA SER A 592 8.23 26.08 1.22
C SER A 592 7.90 24.62 1.57
N SER A 593 6.89 24.03 0.94
CA SER A 593 6.53 22.61 1.07
C SER A 593 7.59 21.70 0.46
N GLU A 594 8.11 22.03 -0.73
CA GLU A 594 9.21 21.26 -1.36
C GLU A 594 10.47 21.26 -0.46
N ALA A 595 10.71 22.32 0.30
CA ALA A 595 11.77 22.34 1.31
C ALA A 595 11.43 21.53 2.58
N ASP A 596 10.16 21.41 2.97
CA ASP A 596 9.76 20.49 4.06
C ASP A 596 9.93 19.03 3.65
N HIS A 597 9.70 18.71 2.39
CA HIS A 597 9.90 17.38 1.78
C HIS A 597 11.33 16.91 1.96
N VAL A 598 12.31 17.71 1.52
CA VAL A 598 13.72 17.38 1.70
C VAL A 598 14.09 17.27 3.19
N LEU A 599 13.58 18.17 4.04
CA LEU A 599 13.87 18.13 5.48
C LEU A 599 13.21 16.95 6.21
N ARG A 600 12.09 16.43 5.71
CA ARG A 600 11.48 15.17 6.15
C ARG A 600 12.41 14.00 5.83
N LEU A 601 12.75 13.83 4.56
CA LEU A 601 13.55 12.71 4.08
C LEU A 601 14.98 12.70 4.65
N LEU A 602 15.62 13.86 4.79
CA LEU A 602 16.92 13.98 5.47
C LEU A 602 16.84 13.50 6.93
N ARG A 603 15.79 13.87 7.66
CA ARG A 603 15.58 13.45 9.06
C ARG A 603 15.33 11.95 9.16
N GLU A 604 14.51 11.40 8.27
CA GLU A 604 14.20 9.96 8.22
C GLU A 604 15.43 9.13 7.83
N ALA A 605 16.29 9.64 6.95
CA ALA A 605 17.57 9.01 6.59
C ALA A 605 18.64 9.13 7.71
N GLY A 606 18.30 9.74 8.85
CA GLY A 606 19.23 9.98 9.96
C GLY A 606 20.33 11.01 9.65
N LEU A 607 20.18 11.75 8.56
CA LEU A 607 21.16 12.71 8.08
C LEU A 607 21.05 14.03 8.85
N ASN A 608 22.20 14.68 9.03
CA ASN A 608 22.34 16.00 9.62
C ASN A 608 23.22 16.88 8.70
N PRO A 609 23.36 18.19 8.95
CA PRO A 609 24.14 19.06 8.07
C PRO A 609 25.60 18.66 7.84
N SER A 610 26.24 17.95 8.78
CA SER A 610 27.59 17.40 8.60
C SER A 610 27.65 16.04 7.90
N SER A 611 26.50 15.42 7.58
CA SER A 611 26.45 14.16 6.82
C SER A 611 26.66 14.36 5.32
N LEU A 612 26.34 15.54 4.79
CA LEU A 612 26.43 15.85 3.36
C LEU A 612 27.73 16.59 3.03
N ALA A 613 28.47 16.07 2.04
CA ALA A 613 29.65 16.72 1.49
C ALA A 613 29.26 17.81 0.49
N TYR A 614 28.22 17.52 -0.29
CA TYR A 614 27.69 18.36 -1.35
C TYR A 614 26.38 19.01 -0.88
N PRO A 615 25.99 20.14 -1.49
CA PRO A 615 24.74 20.82 -1.18
C PRO A 615 23.48 19.97 -1.33
N VAL A 616 22.41 20.46 -0.71
CA VAL A 616 21.03 20.17 -1.10
C VAL A 616 20.69 21.06 -2.29
N TYR A 617 20.61 20.47 -3.48
CA TYR A 617 20.32 21.16 -4.72
C TYR A 617 18.82 21.26 -4.98
N TYR A 618 18.38 22.48 -5.32
CA TYR A 618 17.03 22.72 -5.82
C TYR A 618 17.06 22.74 -7.35
N ASP A 619 16.39 21.80 -7.99
CA ASP A 619 16.35 21.70 -9.45
C ASP A 619 15.26 22.64 -10.00
N LEU A 620 15.70 23.68 -10.70
CA LEU A 620 14.87 24.77 -11.21
C LEU A 620 14.97 24.85 -12.73
N GLU A 621 14.26 23.95 -13.42
CA GLU A 621 14.07 24.02 -14.87
C GLU A 621 12.62 23.80 -15.36
N GLU A 622 11.64 23.99 -14.48
CA GLU A 622 10.21 23.78 -14.75
C GLU A 622 9.68 24.58 -15.95
N LYS A 623 9.22 23.86 -16.97
CA LYS A 623 9.03 24.36 -18.34
C LYS A 623 7.90 25.38 -18.48
N SER A 624 6.85 25.27 -17.65
CA SER A 624 5.78 26.28 -17.58
C SER A 624 6.31 27.67 -17.20
N LEU A 625 7.38 27.74 -16.40
CA LEU A 625 8.01 28.98 -15.95
C LEU A 625 9.07 29.53 -16.93
N GLU A 626 9.48 28.77 -17.96
CA GLU A 626 10.47 29.20 -18.96
C GLU A 626 10.08 30.55 -19.59
N ASN A 627 8.79 30.70 -19.90
CA ASN A 627 8.20 31.87 -20.55
C ASN A 627 7.80 33.01 -19.59
N THR A 628 8.00 32.89 -18.27
CA THR A 628 7.58 33.94 -17.33
C THR A 628 8.37 35.24 -17.53
N ALA A 629 7.69 36.37 -17.72
CA ALA A 629 8.37 37.68 -17.75
C ALA A 629 8.92 38.07 -16.36
N ASN A 630 8.44 37.44 -15.28
CA ASN A 630 8.74 37.80 -13.91
C ASN A 630 9.94 37.02 -13.36
N ARG A 631 11.16 37.48 -13.66
CA ARG A 631 12.39 36.89 -13.10
C ARG A 631 12.50 37.02 -11.57
N GLY A 632 11.77 37.96 -10.97
CA GLY A 632 11.63 38.08 -9.51
C GLY A 632 10.86 36.92 -8.87
N LEU A 633 9.97 36.24 -9.61
CA LEU A 633 9.25 35.06 -9.13
C LEU A 633 10.21 33.89 -8.89
N LEU A 634 11.01 33.53 -9.90
CA LEU A 634 12.06 32.50 -9.81
C LEU A 634 13.05 32.79 -8.68
N ALA A 635 13.45 34.07 -8.53
CA ALA A 635 14.31 34.50 -7.44
C ALA A 635 13.64 34.33 -6.06
N ASN A 636 12.33 34.49 -5.94
CA ASN A 636 11.59 34.32 -4.68
C ASN A 636 11.36 32.84 -4.34
N ILE A 637 10.99 32.00 -5.32
CA ILE A 637 10.91 30.54 -5.19
C ILE A 637 12.24 29.99 -4.65
N ALA A 638 13.35 30.30 -5.33
CA ALA A 638 14.67 29.87 -4.92
C ALA A 638 15.07 30.39 -3.53
N LYS A 639 14.77 31.66 -3.21
CA LYS A 639 15.01 32.23 -1.87
C LYS A 639 14.24 31.48 -0.79
N THR A 640 12.96 31.15 -1.00
CA THR A 640 12.17 30.45 0.01
C THR A 640 12.76 29.08 0.32
N PHE A 641 13.00 28.25 -0.70
CA PHE A 641 13.59 26.93 -0.53
C PHE A 641 15.00 27.02 0.10
N CYS A 642 15.92 27.77 -0.53
CA CYS A 642 17.32 27.80 -0.13
C CYS A 642 17.53 28.42 1.26
N ASN A 643 16.72 29.43 1.65
CA ASN A 643 16.77 29.98 3.00
C ASN A 643 16.26 28.97 4.04
N LYS A 644 15.23 28.17 3.73
CA LYS A 644 14.69 27.17 4.65
C LYS A 644 15.67 26.02 4.88
N ILE A 645 16.30 25.53 3.82
CA ILE A 645 17.43 24.59 3.88
C ILE A 645 18.60 25.17 4.68
N SER A 646 18.98 26.44 4.45
CA SER A 646 20.03 27.14 5.22
C SER A 646 19.70 27.28 6.70
N ASN A 647 18.43 27.59 7.03
CA ASN A 647 17.96 27.75 8.40
C ASN A 647 17.95 26.41 9.17
N ALA A 648 17.76 25.29 8.46
CA ALA A 648 17.96 23.93 9.00
C ALA A 648 19.45 23.53 9.10
N GLY A 649 20.37 24.41 8.70
CA GLY A 649 21.82 24.24 8.82
C GLY A 649 22.52 23.63 7.59
N TYR A 650 21.76 23.18 6.59
CA TYR A 650 22.30 22.56 5.38
C TYR A 650 22.82 23.61 4.38
N THR A 651 23.80 23.23 3.55
CA THR A 651 24.25 24.09 2.45
C THR A 651 23.29 23.96 1.27
N PRO A 652 22.63 25.04 0.80
CA PRO A 652 21.79 24.98 -0.40
C PRO A 652 22.62 25.15 -1.69
N GLY A 653 22.12 24.56 -2.76
CA GLY A 653 22.54 24.79 -4.13
C GLY A 653 21.34 24.91 -5.07
N VAL A 654 21.58 25.37 -6.28
CA VAL A 654 20.60 25.36 -7.38
C VAL A 654 21.19 24.56 -8.53
N TYR A 655 20.38 23.65 -9.07
CA TYR A 655 20.64 22.98 -10.33
C TYR A 655 19.73 23.55 -11.42
N ALA A 656 20.28 23.68 -12.62
CA ALA A 656 19.54 23.94 -13.85
C ALA A 656 20.46 23.76 -15.08
N ASN A 657 19.87 23.58 -16.26
CA ASN A 657 20.62 23.66 -17.51
C ASN A 657 21.21 25.07 -17.80
N ALA A 658 22.23 25.10 -18.68
CA ALA A 658 22.93 26.34 -19.04
C ALA A 658 22.06 27.42 -19.72
N ASN A 659 20.94 27.05 -20.36
CA ASN A 659 19.97 28.02 -20.91
C ASN A 659 19.28 28.77 -19.77
N TRP A 660 18.83 28.04 -18.75
CA TRP A 660 18.19 28.59 -17.56
C TRP A 660 19.11 29.52 -16.77
N PHE A 661 20.35 29.13 -16.48
CA PHE A 661 21.32 30.02 -15.83
C PHE A 661 21.72 31.25 -16.65
N THR A 662 21.55 31.23 -17.98
CA THR A 662 21.89 32.36 -18.86
C THR A 662 20.72 33.34 -19.02
N ASN A 663 19.49 32.83 -19.13
CA ASN A 663 18.33 33.62 -19.54
C ASN A 663 17.28 33.82 -18.43
N TYR A 664 17.20 32.93 -17.45
CA TYR A 664 16.07 32.84 -16.53
C TYR A 664 16.46 33.04 -15.06
N LEU A 665 17.51 32.35 -14.58
CA LEU A 665 18.05 32.43 -13.21
C LEU A 665 19.10 33.54 -13.10
N THR A 666 18.73 34.75 -13.52
CA THR A 666 19.65 35.90 -13.70
C THR A 666 19.65 36.90 -12.54
N ASP A 667 18.80 36.72 -11.53
CA ASP A 667 18.80 37.53 -10.30
C ASP A 667 20.12 37.34 -9.52
N PRO A 668 20.71 38.41 -8.95
CA PRO A 668 21.94 38.29 -8.17
C PRO A 668 21.88 37.30 -7.00
N CYS A 669 20.70 36.92 -6.50
CA CYS A 669 20.56 35.97 -5.40
C CYS A 669 21.12 34.58 -5.71
N PHE A 670 21.09 34.15 -6.97
CA PHE A 670 21.65 32.87 -7.41
C PHE A 670 23.18 32.80 -7.26
N ASN A 671 23.86 33.92 -6.95
CA ASN A 671 25.30 33.92 -6.64
C ASN A 671 25.60 33.66 -5.15
N ASN A 672 24.58 33.48 -4.30
CA ASN A 672 24.74 33.17 -2.87
C ASN A 672 24.79 31.66 -2.58
N TRP A 673 24.48 30.82 -3.57
CA TRP A 673 24.33 29.37 -3.43
C TRP A 673 25.20 28.65 -4.46
N SER A 674 25.42 27.35 -4.24
CA SER A 674 26.15 26.55 -5.23
C SER A 674 25.39 26.47 -6.55
N LYS A 675 26.12 26.41 -7.67
CA LYS A 675 25.54 26.17 -9.00
C LYS A 675 26.04 24.86 -9.59
N TRP A 676 25.10 23.94 -9.78
CA TRP A 676 25.28 22.71 -10.55
C TRP A 676 24.63 22.90 -11.92
N VAL A 677 25.43 22.91 -12.99
CA VAL A 677 24.96 23.29 -14.33
C VAL A 677 24.88 22.05 -15.22
N ALA A 678 23.76 21.82 -15.92
CA ALA A 678 23.70 20.84 -17.01
C ALA A 678 24.04 21.47 -18.37
N SER A 679 24.95 20.84 -19.13
CA SER A 679 25.29 21.26 -20.50
C SER A 679 26.06 20.17 -21.24
N TYR A 680 25.57 19.76 -22.42
CA TYR A 680 26.11 18.63 -23.15
C TYR A 680 26.99 19.08 -24.35
N PRO A 681 28.30 18.80 -24.32
CA PRO A 681 29.22 19.18 -25.39
C PRO A 681 29.14 18.20 -26.57
N TYR A 682 29.73 18.58 -27.71
CA TYR A 682 29.72 17.74 -28.91
C TYR A 682 30.54 16.45 -28.72
N ARG A 683 30.13 15.37 -29.41
CA ARG A 683 30.83 14.08 -29.39
C ARG A 683 32.28 14.24 -29.87
N GLY A 684 33.25 13.88 -29.02
CA GLY A 684 34.67 14.04 -29.34
C GLY A 684 35.30 15.39 -28.95
N SER A 685 34.66 16.20 -28.11
CA SER A 685 35.28 17.42 -27.58
C SER A 685 36.49 17.12 -26.70
N GLU A 686 37.67 17.61 -27.11
CA GLU A 686 38.84 17.74 -26.25
C GLU A 686 38.68 18.97 -25.34
N ASN A 687 39.02 18.81 -24.05
CA ASN A 687 38.92 19.82 -22.99
C ASN A 687 37.50 20.44 -22.92
N ALA A 688 36.50 19.57 -22.96
CA ALA A 688 35.09 19.92 -22.92
C ALA A 688 34.74 20.68 -21.63
N LYS A 689 33.84 21.67 -21.77
CA LYS A 689 33.34 22.54 -20.70
C LYS A 689 31.86 22.86 -20.97
N THR A 690 31.14 23.29 -19.95
CA THR A 690 29.76 23.81 -20.09
C THR A 690 29.70 25.00 -21.06
N THR A 691 28.53 25.18 -21.70
CA THR A 691 28.19 26.37 -22.48
C THR A 691 27.86 27.60 -21.63
N TYR A 692 27.69 27.44 -20.31
CA TYR A 692 27.48 28.55 -19.38
C TYR A 692 28.78 29.33 -19.14
N ASN A 693 28.74 30.65 -19.34
CA ASN A 693 29.91 31.53 -19.19
C ASN A 693 30.07 32.13 -17.77
N GLY A 694 29.15 31.85 -16.85
CA GLY A 694 29.24 32.29 -15.46
C GLY A 694 30.11 31.36 -14.61
N THR A 695 30.24 31.69 -13.32
CA THR A 695 30.85 30.79 -12.33
C THR A 695 29.89 29.66 -11.99
N TYR A 696 30.41 28.44 -11.93
CA TYR A 696 29.70 27.23 -11.51
C TYR A 696 30.65 26.36 -10.71
N ASP A 697 30.09 25.49 -9.88
CA ASP A 697 30.88 24.63 -8.99
C ASP A 697 30.91 23.19 -9.50
N MET A 698 29.80 22.74 -10.08
CA MET A 698 29.61 21.38 -10.58
C MET A 698 28.97 21.41 -11.98
N TRP A 699 29.32 20.43 -12.81
CA TRP A 699 28.84 20.33 -14.19
C TRP A 699 28.36 18.92 -14.52
N GLN A 700 27.08 18.78 -14.85
CA GLN A 700 26.53 17.58 -15.49
C GLN A 700 26.86 17.64 -16.99
N CYS A 701 27.77 16.79 -17.43
CA CYS A 701 28.38 16.85 -18.77
C CYS A 701 27.78 15.85 -19.77
N MET A 702 27.08 14.82 -19.29
CA MET A 702 26.34 13.87 -20.12
C MET A 702 25.27 13.13 -19.28
N SER A 703 24.25 12.69 -20.00
CA SER A 703 23.00 12.08 -19.54
C SER A 703 22.83 10.60 -19.90
N THR A 704 23.85 10.06 -20.57
CA THR A 704 23.85 8.73 -21.21
C THR A 704 25.13 7.98 -20.85
N GLY A 705 25.65 8.26 -19.65
CA GLY A 705 26.88 7.69 -19.14
C GLY A 705 26.73 6.21 -18.81
N ARG A 706 27.89 5.56 -18.62
CA ARG A 706 28.00 4.20 -18.12
C ARG A 706 29.03 4.14 -17.01
N VAL A 707 28.63 3.53 -15.91
CA VAL A 707 29.47 3.26 -14.74
C VAL A 707 29.26 1.79 -14.40
N ASP A 708 30.34 1.05 -14.14
CA ASP A 708 30.20 -0.37 -13.78
C ASP A 708 29.46 -0.49 -12.44
N GLY A 709 28.47 -1.39 -12.39
CA GLY A 709 27.55 -1.49 -11.25
C GLY A 709 26.23 -0.73 -11.41
N ILE A 710 26.02 0.02 -12.50
CA ILE A 710 24.74 0.64 -12.85
C ILE A 710 24.28 0.09 -14.21
N ASN A 711 23.07 -0.47 -14.26
CA ASN A 711 22.57 -1.18 -15.44
C ASN A 711 21.82 -0.28 -16.44
N THR A 712 21.40 0.92 -16.01
CA THR A 712 20.71 1.92 -16.85
C THR A 712 21.68 3.00 -17.36
N ALA A 713 21.16 4.00 -18.06
CA ALA A 713 21.92 5.22 -18.33
C ALA A 713 22.05 6.05 -17.05
N VAL A 714 23.27 6.53 -16.76
CA VAL A 714 23.55 7.36 -15.58
C VAL A 714 24.15 8.70 -15.98
N ASP A 715 23.84 9.72 -15.20
CA ASP A 715 24.27 11.08 -15.45
C ASP A 715 25.64 11.32 -14.83
N ILE A 716 26.50 12.04 -15.55
CA ILE A 716 27.93 12.16 -15.22
C ILE A 716 28.26 13.61 -14.85
N ASN A 717 28.81 13.75 -13.65
CA ASN A 717 29.15 15.02 -13.05
C ASN A 717 30.66 15.20 -12.84
N PHE A 718 31.07 16.46 -12.88
CA PHE A 718 32.41 16.89 -12.50
C PHE A 718 32.32 18.06 -11.51
N ASP A 719 32.94 17.89 -10.34
CA ASP A 719 33.14 18.94 -9.34
C ASP A 719 34.41 19.73 -9.65
N TYR A 720 34.34 21.05 -9.60
CA TYR A 720 35.45 21.98 -9.84
C TYR A 720 35.96 22.69 -8.57
N VAL A 721 35.22 22.66 -7.47
CA VAL A 721 35.54 23.39 -6.22
C VAL A 721 36.05 22.51 -5.08
N ALA A 722 35.94 21.17 -5.20
CA ALA A 722 36.30 20.22 -4.14
C ALA A 722 35.41 20.36 -2.89
N PHE A 723 34.08 20.25 -3.07
CA PHE A 723 33.09 20.35 -1.99
C PHE A 723 33.47 19.44 -0.80
N MET A 724 33.94 20.09 0.27
CA MET A 724 34.42 19.51 1.54
C MET A 724 35.19 18.17 1.43
N LEU A 725 35.99 17.97 0.37
CA LEU A 725 36.93 16.84 0.26
C LEU A 725 38.05 16.84 1.33
N GLY A 726 38.07 17.83 2.23
CA GLY A 726 39.05 17.98 3.31
C GLY A 726 38.47 18.56 4.60
N GLY A 727 37.15 18.50 4.77
CA GLY A 727 36.43 19.09 5.91
C GLY A 727 35.95 18.07 6.93
N ALA A 728 36.86 17.22 7.44
CA ALA A 728 36.54 16.20 8.43
C ALA A 728 35.32 15.31 8.10
N TYR A 729 35.24 14.84 6.85
CA TYR A 729 35.15 13.38 6.72
C TYR A 729 36.37 12.82 7.44
N MET A 730 36.19 12.47 8.72
CA MET A 730 37.14 11.62 9.39
C MET A 730 37.24 10.35 8.53
N GLU A 731 38.46 9.83 8.39
CA GLU A 731 38.65 8.38 8.19
C GLU A 731 38.25 7.62 9.48
N GLU A 732 37.08 7.93 10.05
CA GLU A 732 36.24 6.90 10.62
C GLU A 732 35.72 6.12 9.41
N ASP A 733 36.59 5.23 8.94
CA ASP A 733 36.21 3.98 8.30
C ASP A 733 34.92 3.54 8.98
N TYR A 734 33.80 3.47 8.26
CA TYR A 734 32.44 3.30 8.82
C TYR A 734 32.19 1.83 9.24
N SER A 735 33.26 1.27 9.81
CA SER A 735 33.47 -0.03 10.41
C SER A 735 34.27 0.11 11.74
N THR A 736 35.13 1.13 11.92
CA THR A 736 35.92 1.40 13.15
C THR A 736 35.73 2.85 13.68
N PRO A 737 35.16 3.05 14.88
CA PRO A 737 35.14 4.35 15.55
C PRO A 737 36.55 4.79 16.00
N SER A 738 36.81 6.10 16.04
CA SER A 738 38.10 6.68 16.47
C SER A 738 38.50 6.36 17.92
N THR A 739 37.58 5.88 18.74
CA THR A 739 37.85 5.14 19.98
C THR A 739 36.90 3.95 20.04
N PRO A 740 37.41 2.70 19.98
CA PRO A 740 36.56 1.51 20.06
C PRO A 740 35.69 1.53 21.32
N TYR A 741 34.39 1.26 21.14
CA TYR A 741 33.47 1.11 22.27
C TYR A 741 33.97 0.01 23.21
N SER A 742 33.91 0.26 24.51
CA SER A 742 34.47 -0.68 25.49
C SER A 742 33.69 -1.98 25.51
N ARG A 743 34.40 -3.09 25.71
CA ARG A 743 33.81 -4.42 25.85
C ARG A 743 33.00 -4.54 27.16
N THR A 744 31.73 -4.21 27.08
CA THR A 744 30.75 -4.33 28.17
C THR A 744 30.36 -5.78 28.52
N VAL A 745 30.38 -6.71 27.54
CA VAL A 745 29.90 -8.10 27.68
C VAL A 745 30.95 -9.08 27.09
N ALA A 746 31.04 -10.28 27.67
CA ALA A 746 31.92 -11.33 27.13
C ALA A 746 31.33 -11.97 25.86
N ASP A 747 32.16 -12.63 25.06
CA ASP A 747 31.67 -13.44 23.93
C ASP A 747 31.03 -14.69 24.50
N GLY A 748 29.90 -15.08 23.93
CA GLY A 748 29.15 -16.21 24.43
C GLY A 748 27.73 -16.24 23.91
N GLU A 749 27.01 -17.28 24.30
CA GLU A 749 25.61 -17.45 23.97
C GLU A 749 24.75 -16.93 25.15
N TYR A 750 23.85 -16.01 24.84
CA TYR A 750 23.00 -15.30 25.79
C TYR A 750 21.54 -15.39 25.37
N VAL A 751 20.65 -15.29 26.36
CA VAL A 751 19.26 -14.91 26.17
C VAL A 751 19.14 -13.42 26.45
N ILE A 752 18.48 -12.68 25.56
CA ILE A 752 18.23 -11.24 25.69
C ILE A 752 16.88 -11.08 26.38
N ASN A 753 16.85 -10.85 27.69
CA ASN A 753 15.63 -10.74 28.49
C ASN A 753 15.20 -9.27 28.62
N SER A 754 13.95 -8.95 28.29
CA SER A 754 13.42 -7.58 28.43
C SER A 754 13.24 -7.22 29.91
N SER A 755 13.61 -6.00 30.28
CA SER A 755 13.36 -5.48 31.64
C SER A 755 11.88 -5.20 31.92
N LEU A 756 11.02 -5.22 30.89
CA LEU A 756 9.57 -5.13 31.04
C LEU A 756 8.98 -6.36 31.74
N SER A 757 9.59 -7.55 31.58
CA SER A 757 9.14 -8.77 32.23
C SER A 757 10.26 -9.80 32.34
N ALA A 758 10.48 -10.31 33.57
CA ALA A 758 11.51 -11.30 33.88
C ALA A 758 11.37 -12.64 33.12
N ASN A 759 10.23 -12.88 32.47
CA ASN A 759 9.97 -14.08 31.68
C ASN A 759 10.06 -13.84 30.16
N MET A 760 10.10 -12.60 29.69
CA MET A 760 10.03 -12.26 28.26
C MET A 760 11.40 -12.02 27.66
N VAL A 761 11.69 -12.69 26.55
CA VAL A 761 13.03 -12.71 25.94
C VAL A 761 12.92 -12.49 24.45
N CYS A 762 13.95 -11.92 23.82
CA CYS A 762 13.99 -11.83 22.37
C CYS A 762 14.01 -13.24 21.77
N ASP A 763 13.29 -13.38 20.66
CA ASP A 763 13.00 -14.62 19.96
C ASP A 763 12.98 -14.34 18.46
N ILE A 764 13.41 -15.29 17.65
CA ILE A 764 13.20 -15.23 16.19
C ILE A 764 11.87 -15.86 15.86
N ALA A 765 10.98 -15.09 15.23
CA ALA A 765 9.62 -15.50 14.90
C ALA A 765 9.56 -16.90 14.27
N SER A 766 8.64 -17.73 14.79
CA SER A 766 8.42 -19.13 14.41
C SER A 766 9.68 -20.02 14.41
N ALA A 767 10.73 -19.61 15.13
CA ALA A 767 12.05 -20.22 15.06
C ALA A 767 12.58 -20.33 13.61
N SER A 768 12.24 -19.36 12.75
CA SER A 768 12.60 -19.35 11.34
C SER A 768 14.12 -19.35 11.14
N SER A 769 14.57 -19.94 10.03
CA SER A 769 15.96 -19.85 9.54
C SER A 769 16.08 -19.00 8.28
N SER A 770 15.02 -18.29 7.89
CA SER A 770 15.01 -17.41 6.72
C SER A 770 15.59 -16.03 7.08
N PRO A 771 16.32 -15.37 6.15
CA PRO A 771 16.59 -13.94 6.27
C PRO A 771 15.29 -13.14 6.20
N GLY A 772 15.27 -11.96 6.83
CA GLY A 772 14.07 -11.15 7.01
C GLY A 772 13.17 -11.59 8.18
N ALA A 773 13.39 -12.79 8.76
CA ALA A 773 12.55 -13.25 9.86
C ALA A 773 12.71 -12.36 11.12
N ASN A 774 11.57 -11.98 11.68
CA ASN A 774 11.45 -10.90 12.65
C ASN A 774 12.08 -11.23 14.02
N LEU A 775 12.58 -10.20 14.71
CA LEU A 775 12.91 -10.25 16.13
C LEU A 775 11.70 -9.78 16.96
N GLN A 776 11.22 -10.65 17.83
CA GLN A 776 10.06 -10.41 18.69
C GLN A 776 10.40 -10.68 20.16
N LEU A 777 9.55 -10.27 21.10
CA LEU A 777 9.54 -10.85 22.44
C LEU A 777 8.71 -12.13 22.47
N TYR A 778 9.17 -13.11 23.25
CA TYR A 778 8.40 -14.31 23.56
C TYR A 778 8.71 -14.81 24.97
N THR A 779 7.80 -15.55 25.57
CA THR A 779 7.99 -16.19 26.87
C THR A 779 9.17 -17.16 26.81
N SER A 780 10.08 -17.09 27.78
CA SER A 780 11.30 -17.87 27.77
C SER A 780 11.03 -19.38 27.80
N ASN A 781 11.37 -20.03 26.69
CA ASN A 781 11.34 -21.47 26.48
C ASN A 781 12.77 -22.05 26.30
N MET A 782 13.80 -21.19 26.29
CA MET A 782 15.23 -21.55 26.19
C MET A 782 15.61 -22.34 24.91
N THR A 783 14.77 -22.32 23.88
CA THR A 783 15.07 -22.94 22.58
C THR A 783 16.25 -22.24 21.88
N THR A 784 16.74 -22.79 20.77
CA THR A 784 17.79 -22.13 19.98
C THR A 784 17.32 -20.85 19.28
N ALA A 785 16.00 -20.60 19.18
CA ALA A 785 15.44 -19.37 18.62
C ALA A 785 15.58 -18.16 19.55
N GLN A 786 15.63 -18.39 20.86
CA GLN A 786 15.77 -17.36 21.91
C GLN A 786 17.22 -17.14 22.38
N ARG A 787 18.17 -17.78 21.68
CA ARG A 787 19.59 -17.79 22.09
C ARG A 787 20.42 -17.13 21.01
N PHE A 788 21.27 -16.20 21.43
CA PHE A 788 22.04 -15.34 20.56
C PHE A 788 23.51 -15.36 20.96
N ILE A 789 24.37 -15.62 19.99
CA ILE A 789 25.82 -15.59 20.13
C ILE A 789 26.27 -14.15 19.94
N PHE A 790 26.76 -13.54 21.02
CA PHE A 790 27.41 -12.23 21.01
C PHE A 790 28.89 -12.44 20.70
N SER A 791 29.41 -11.73 19.70
CA SER A 791 30.82 -11.73 19.31
C SER A 791 31.33 -10.29 19.24
N TYR A 792 32.23 -9.92 20.14
CA TYR A 792 32.85 -8.59 20.19
C TYR A 792 34.12 -8.53 19.33
N ASP A 793 34.18 -7.55 18.45
CA ASP A 793 35.38 -7.23 17.69
C ASP A 793 36.19 -6.14 18.41
N ALA A 794 37.43 -6.46 18.76
CA ALA A 794 38.33 -5.57 19.48
C ALA A 794 38.98 -4.46 18.63
N ALA A 795 38.89 -4.54 17.30
CA ALA A 795 39.35 -3.47 16.40
C ALA A 795 38.29 -2.36 16.28
N THR A 796 37.01 -2.74 16.23
CA THR A 796 35.87 -1.86 15.97
C THR A 796 35.11 -1.47 17.24
N GLY A 797 35.14 -2.31 18.29
CA GLY A 797 34.35 -2.12 19.50
C GLY A 797 32.89 -2.54 19.37
N PHE A 798 32.47 -3.07 18.22
CA PHE A 798 31.10 -3.51 17.99
C PHE A 798 30.90 -4.99 18.32
N TYR A 799 29.63 -5.34 18.52
CA TYR A 799 29.15 -6.70 18.64
C TYR A 799 28.39 -7.08 17.39
N THR A 800 28.64 -8.29 16.90
CA THR A 800 27.69 -9.01 16.06
C THR A 800 26.83 -9.88 16.96
N ILE A 801 25.51 -9.85 16.76
CA ILE A 801 24.54 -10.66 17.50
C ILE A 801 23.94 -11.67 16.52
N LYS A 802 24.22 -12.96 16.74
CA LYS A 802 23.87 -14.04 15.81
C LYS A 802 22.89 -15.01 16.44
N ASN A 803 21.78 -15.32 15.79
CA ASN A 803 20.85 -16.30 16.32
C ASN A 803 21.47 -17.72 16.29
N THR A 804 21.38 -18.46 17.40
CA THR A 804 21.98 -19.79 17.58
C THR A 804 21.35 -20.84 16.64
N ARG A 805 20.08 -20.70 16.28
CA ARG A 805 19.37 -21.67 15.42
C ARG A 805 19.70 -21.49 13.95
N SER A 806 19.53 -20.27 13.44
CA SER A 806 19.63 -19.97 12.02
C SER A 806 21.07 -19.71 11.57
N GLY A 807 21.95 -19.26 12.48
CA GLY A 807 23.29 -18.76 12.15
C GLY A 807 23.29 -17.36 11.51
N LEU A 808 22.11 -16.76 11.32
CA LEU A 808 21.88 -15.44 10.76
C LEU A 808 22.12 -14.34 11.81
N VAL A 809 22.48 -13.13 11.37
CA VAL A 809 22.81 -12.00 12.25
C VAL A 809 21.66 -11.00 12.36
N LEU A 810 21.46 -10.45 13.55
CA LEU A 810 20.47 -9.39 13.80
C LEU A 810 20.94 -8.07 13.20
N GLY A 811 20.06 -7.40 12.48
CA GLY A 811 20.31 -6.07 11.93
C GLY A 811 19.10 -5.45 11.27
N LEU A 812 19.37 -4.42 10.47
CA LEU A 812 18.40 -3.65 9.71
C LEU A 812 18.39 -4.12 8.24
N ARG A 813 17.29 -3.82 7.54
CA ARG A 813 16.96 -4.18 6.14
C ARG A 813 18.16 -4.32 5.19
N GLN A 814 18.18 -5.39 4.38
CA GLN A 814 19.19 -5.66 3.34
C GLN A 814 18.57 -6.00 1.96
N VAL A 815 19.43 -5.99 0.93
CA VAL A 815 19.10 -5.96 -0.52
C VAL A 815 18.05 -6.99 -0.95
N GLY A 816 17.04 -6.53 -1.70
CA GLY A 816 15.99 -7.36 -2.32
C GLY A 816 14.63 -7.32 -1.60
N SER A 817 14.57 -6.73 -0.41
CA SER A 817 13.32 -6.35 0.26
C SER A 817 12.75 -5.04 -0.34
N SER A 818 11.43 -4.88 -0.42
CA SER A 818 10.74 -3.70 -0.97
C SER A 818 10.35 -2.64 0.08
N GLY A 819 9.95 -3.01 1.31
CA GLY A 819 9.51 -2.06 2.35
C GLY A 819 10.62 -1.50 3.26
N TYR A 820 10.53 -0.20 3.62
CA TYR A 820 11.40 0.47 4.61
C TYR A 820 11.09 0.04 6.04
N SER A 821 12.08 0.03 6.94
CA SER A 821 11.79 -0.08 8.38
C SER A 821 12.90 0.37 9.33
N THR A 822 12.46 0.79 10.52
CA THR A 822 13.22 0.80 11.79
C THR A 822 13.23 -0.58 12.46
N ASN A 823 12.77 -1.63 11.80
CA ASN A 823 12.59 -2.95 12.38
C ASN A 823 13.92 -3.72 12.52
N VAL A 824 13.96 -4.71 13.43
CA VAL A 824 15.14 -5.57 13.63
C VAL A 824 14.79 -7.01 13.27
N ALA A 825 15.55 -7.59 12.36
CA ALA A 825 15.36 -8.96 11.87
C ALA A 825 16.70 -9.67 11.65
N GLN A 826 16.67 -10.97 11.33
CA GLN A 826 17.88 -11.75 11.05
C GLN A 826 18.21 -11.82 9.55
N TYR A 827 19.50 -11.84 9.16
CA TYR A 827 19.92 -11.84 7.74
C TYR A 827 21.15 -12.75 7.45
N VAL A 828 21.31 -13.14 6.16
CA VAL A 828 22.33 -14.11 5.68
C VAL A 828 23.75 -13.59 5.74
N VAL A 829 23.91 -12.33 5.34
CA VAL A 829 25.22 -11.69 5.23
C VAL A 829 25.59 -11.18 6.61
N ASP A 830 26.86 -11.31 6.98
CA ASP A 830 27.52 -10.38 7.90
C ASP A 830 28.27 -9.39 6.98
N SER A 831 27.61 -8.29 6.61
CA SER A 831 28.03 -7.44 5.48
C SER A 831 29.29 -6.62 5.76
N GLY A 832 29.72 -6.56 7.03
CA GLY A 832 30.79 -5.67 7.49
C GLY A 832 30.35 -4.23 7.72
N ASP A 833 29.13 -3.86 7.30
CA ASP A 833 28.54 -2.55 7.55
C ASP A 833 27.85 -2.45 8.93
N HIS A 834 27.48 -1.24 9.31
CA HIS A 834 26.92 -0.94 10.62
C HIS A 834 25.46 -1.41 10.85
N SER A 835 24.71 -1.80 9.82
CA SER A 835 23.30 -2.24 9.93
C SER A 835 23.14 -3.52 10.77
N GLN A 836 24.20 -4.33 10.89
CA GLN A 836 24.22 -5.60 11.62
C GLN A 836 25.23 -5.57 12.78
N ARG A 837 25.46 -4.38 13.32
CA ARG A 837 26.47 -4.10 14.36
C ARG A 837 25.82 -3.37 15.52
N TRP A 838 26.23 -3.74 16.73
CA TRP A 838 25.59 -3.33 17.97
C TRP A 838 26.60 -2.80 18.98
N ILE A 839 26.24 -1.75 19.70
CA ILE A 839 27.00 -1.19 20.81
C ILE A 839 26.25 -1.53 22.10
N ILE A 840 26.85 -2.36 22.95
CA ILE A 840 26.22 -2.80 24.20
C ILE A 840 26.69 -1.89 25.33
N GLN A 841 25.76 -1.18 25.97
CA GLN A 841 26.02 -0.21 27.03
C GLN A 841 25.38 -0.68 28.34
N ALA A 842 26.09 -0.62 29.48
CA ALA A 842 25.52 -0.99 30.78
C ALA A 842 24.71 0.18 31.36
N ASN A 843 23.47 -0.09 31.76
CA ASN A 843 22.55 0.90 32.36
C ASN A 843 22.14 0.49 33.80
N GLY A 844 23.16 0.26 34.65
CA GLY A 844 22.98 -0.23 36.01
C GLY A 844 23.11 -1.74 36.07
N ASN A 845 22.00 -2.46 36.31
CA ASN A 845 21.96 -3.94 36.36
C ASN A 845 21.54 -4.59 35.02
N ALA A 846 21.26 -3.78 34.00
CA ALA A 846 20.84 -4.22 32.67
C ALA A 846 21.75 -3.59 31.59
N TYR A 847 21.36 -3.76 30.33
CA TYR A 847 22.05 -3.26 29.16
C TYR A 847 21.08 -2.58 28.19
N THR A 848 21.57 -1.56 27.49
CA THR A 848 20.95 -1.00 26.29
C THR A 848 21.76 -1.44 25.07
N LEU A 849 21.07 -1.88 24.02
CA LEU A 849 21.68 -2.36 22.78
C LEU A 849 21.48 -1.30 21.70
N ALA A 850 22.45 -0.39 21.55
CA ALA A 850 22.39 0.66 20.55
C ALA A 850 22.80 0.14 19.17
N SER A 851 22.16 0.63 18.11
CA SER A 851 22.58 0.35 16.74
C SER A 851 23.91 1.05 16.45
N ALA A 852 24.87 0.36 15.83
CA ALA A 852 26.08 1.02 15.33
C ALA A 852 25.78 1.91 14.12
N ALA A 853 24.68 1.67 13.40
CA ALA A 853 24.27 2.50 12.26
C ALA A 853 23.80 3.89 12.72
N ASN A 854 23.17 3.96 13.91
CA ASN A 854 22.91 5.22 14.59
C ASN A 854 22.80 4.98 16.11
N PRO A 855 23.83 5.31 16.91
CA PRO A 855 23.83 5.06 18.37
C PRO A 855 22.81 5.88 19.17
N ALA A 856 22.12 6.84 18.54
CA ALA A 856 20.97 7.52 19.14
C ALA A 856 19.68 6.69 19.06
N TYR A 857 19.71 5.55 18.37
CA TYR A 857 18.62 4.57 18.27
C TYR A 857 19.07 3.24 18.87
N VAL A 858 18.17 2.64 19.63
CA VAL A 858 18.44 1.47 20.47
C VAL A 858 17.35 0.43 20.26
N LEU A 859 17.70 -0.82 20.53
CA LEU A 859 16.73 -1.91 20.61
C LEU A 859 15.61 -1.52 21.58
N ASP A 860 14.38 -1.61 21.11
CA ASP A 860 13.19 -1.10 21.77
C ASP A 860 12.05 -2.09 21.55
N VAL A 861 11.32 -2.40 22.62
CA VAL A 861 10.12 -3.23 22.54
C VAL A 861 8.95 -2.32 22.19
N ALA A 862 8.35 -2.53 21.00
CA ALA A 862 7.31 -1.67 20.47
C ALA A 862 6.16 -1.47 21.47
N ALA A 863 5.74 -0.21 21.64
CA ALA A 863 4.74 0.23 22.61
C ALA A 863 4.99 -0.22 24.08
N ALA A 864 6.22 -0.60 24.44
CA ALA A 864 6.56 -1.26 25.70
C ALA A 864 5.74 -2.54 25.99
N ASN A 865 5.26 -3.22 24.95
CA ASN A 865 4.39 -4.39 25.07
C ASN A 865 5.17 -5.64 25.53
N ALA A 866 4.85 -6.16 26.72
CA ALA A 866 5.52 -7.32 27.33
C ALA A 866 4.85 -8.67 26.98
N SER A 867 4.25 -8.79 25.79
CA SER A 867 3.49 -9.97 25.35
C SER A 867 4.27 -10.82 24.33
N ASN A 868 3.84 -12.08 24.15
CA ASN A 868 4.37 -12.93 23.08
C ASN A 868 4.06 -12.29 21.71
N GLY A 869 5.03 -12.28 20.80
CA GLY A 869 4.88 -11.66 19.48
C GLY A 869 5.16 -10.15 19.44
N ALA A 870 5.31 -9.48 20.59
CA ALA A 870 5.55 -8.04 20.62
C ALA A 870 6.84 -7.67 19.86
N ASN A 871 6.73 -6.76 18.90
CA ASN A 871 7.83 -6.47 17.98
C ASN A 871 9.05 -5.85 18.70
N VAL A 872 10.26 -6.19 18.26
CA VAL A 872 11.50 -5.61 18.74
C VAL A 872 12.17 -4.83 17.60
N GLN A 873 12.17 -3.51 17.75
CA GLN A 873 12.54 -2.55 16.72
C GLN A 873 13.73 -1.67 17.18
N LEU A 874 14.13 -0.71 16.35
CA LEU A 874 14.88 0.46 16.79
C LEU A 874 13.93 1.61 17.13
N TYR A 875 14.14 2.21 18.29
CA TYR A 875 13.52 3.48 18.66
C TYR A 875 14.56 4.44 19.22
N ARG A 876 14.25 5.73 19.23
CA ARG A 876 15.16 6.77 19.73
C ARG A 876 15.44 6.54 21.22
N ALA A 877 16.71 6.61 21.61
CA ALA A 877 17.14 6.45 22.99
C ALA A 877 16.41 7.46 23.91
N ASN A 878 15.52 6.93 24.75
CA ASN A 878 14.71 7.67 25.71
C ASN A 878 14.93 7.17 27.16
N GLY A 879 15.63 6.03 27.33
CA GLY A 879 15.97 5.48 28.65
C GLY A 879 14.82 4.76 29.36
N SER A 880 13.74 4.46 28.65
CA SER A 880 12.60 3.71 29.17
C SER A 880 12.93 2.23 29.42
N THR A 881 12.07 1.55 30.18
CA THR A 881 12.18 0.11 30.45
C THR A 881 12.12 -0.75 29.18
N ALA A 882 11.45 -0.27 28.11
CA ALA A 882 11.40 -0.94 26.81
C ALA A 882 12.76 -1.02 26.10
N GLN A 883 13.73 -0.19 26.51
CA GLN A 883 15.08 -0.08 25.95
C GLN A 883 16.16 -0.69 26.85
N SER A 884 15.73 -1.50 27.83
CA SER A 884 16.56 -2.07 28.87
C SER A 884 16.44 -3.60 28.86
N PHE A 885 17.56 -4.30 28.75
CA PHE A 885 17.60 -5.76 28.62
C PHE A 885 18.65 -6.38 29.55
N ALA A 886 18.30 -7.48 30.22
CA ALA A 886 19.26 -8.33 30.90
C ALA A 886 19.83 -9.36 29.92
N LEU A 887 21.15 -9.59 29.96
CA LEU A 887 21.82 -10.59 29.13
C LEU A 887 22.18 -11.82 29.98
N ILE A 888 21.43 -12.90 29.81
CA ILE A 888 21.52 -14.11 30.65
C ILE A 888 22.33 -15.18 29.91
N ALA A 889 23.51 -15.53 30.42
CA ALA A 889 24.37 -16.54 29.80
C ALA A 889 23.72 -17.94 29.82
N THR A 890 23.66 -18.62 28.67
CA THR A 890 22.96 -19.91 28.52
C THR A 890 23.75 -21.10 29.06
N ASN A 891 25.06 -20.92 29.25
CA ASN A 891 25.99 -21.95 29.68
C ASN A 891 26.66 -21.52 31.00
N PRO A 892 26.33 -22.12 32.15
CA PRO A 892 26.94 -21.73 33.41
C PRO A 892 28.43 -22.12 33.39
N ALA A 893 29.31 -21.17 33.73
CA ALA A 893 30.70 -21.50 34.02
C ALA A 893 30.74 -22.47 35.21
N VAL A 894 30.99 -23.76 34.95
CA VAL A 894 31.10 -24.80 35.99
C VAL A 894 32.42 -24.62 36.73
N THR A 895 32.49 -23.60 37.59
CA THR A 895 33.49 -23.50 38.65
C THR A 895 33.07 -24.39 39.81
N GLY A 896 33.34 -25.68 39.65
CA GLY A 896 33.14 -26.63 40.73
C GLY A 896 33.99 -26.29 41.94
N SER A 897 33.39 -26.30 43.12
CA SER A 897 33.80 -27.26 44.14
C SER A 897 32.64 -27.58 45.08
N LYS A 898 32.42 -28.87 45.33
CA LYS A 898 31.68 -29.33 46.52
C LYS A 898 32.64 -29.37 47.71
N THR A 899 32.34 -28.59 48.74
CA THR A 899 32.47 -28.98 50.17
C THR A 899 31.46 -28.19 50.97
#